data_AF-A0A2P6V7P8-F1
#
_entry.id   AF-A0A2P6V7P8-F1
#
_cell.length_a   1.000
_cell.length_b   1.000
_cell.length_c   1.000
_cell.angle_alpha   90.00
_cell.angle_beta   90.00
_cell.angle_gamma   90.00
#
_symmetry.space_group_name_H-M   'P 1'
#
loop_
_entity.id
_entity.type
_entity.pdbx_description
1 polymer ?
#
loop_
_entity_poly.entity_id
_entity_poly.type
_entity_poly.pdbx_seq_one_letter_code
_entity_poly.pdbx_strand_id
1 'polypeptide(L)'
;MLRLALASSSRLATRRVASHAQRAVAAASASGRGLSAAPAPGPGRSFTSPSASAQLKRSTAAAASFGNVDVKGAAELVQSGASQYVDVRTPEEFQAGHAPGAANVPVMLKQGGAMTPNPEFVKQFEAAFPDKSAQLCVGCQSGKRSDIAAQMLSAAGYSALQNVEGGFAAWAGAGLPVTKEKGERHSMSDGPPSVQPAEAKQLVDSGHTLVDVRTPEEFAQGHVPGSINVPIKLDDGAGGHKDNPDFLAQAQQQLKPGTELVCTCAHGRRGGLAAVALAEAGFRMSSDGLALLAQRLQALSEDGVKINPATANPAPLGLYGFALTTALLQGAKTQLTEPTGTTQLAVSFGFFFGGLAQFCAGLLEYQRRNTFGTVAFCCYGAFWMSLAIFVTLSAAGVYEKTPIEGDRLMLTLWGILTFLLWLCTFHTNVVTCWLFFSLAVLFWLLAGGVGPAEERVTLTKVAGGWGFMVAAVAFYDGTAALMKDVYGRQILPVWPLKPVNKVSLGDFGTKRFVDTEAGAKAATANPAPLGLYGFALTTALLQGAKTQLTEPTGTTQLAVSFGFFFGGLAQFCAGLLEYQRRNTFGTVAFCCYGAFWMSLAIFTTLSAGGVYEKTPIEGDRLMLTLWGILTFLLWLCTFHTNVVTCWLFFSLAILFWLLAGGVGPSEERVTLTKVAGGWGFMVAAVAFYDGTASLMKDVYGRQILPVWPLKPVNKVSLGDFGTKRFVDPEAQKASQCRYESCGVEEVSVLTSDAGYTLIDVRTAEEFAAGHAPGALNVPFMVQTADGRTHNPEFLAQVRQAFPDKEAAQVCVTCGGGTRGTSAATLIAEDGYAVKCMPGGMKAWSARGLPTTQA
;
A
#
# COMPACT_ATOMS: atom_id res chain seq x y z
N MET A 1 10.62 67.22 39.85
CA MET A 1 11.66 67.01 38.82
C MET A 1 11.83 65.51 38.51
N LEU A 2 10.82 64.86 37.91
CA LEU A 2 10.90 63.45 37.52
C LEU A 2 9.96 63.15 36.34
N ARG A 3 9.95 64.02 35.32
CA ARG A 3 9.22 63.83 34.05
C ARG A 3 10.09 64.09 32.81
N LEU A 4 11.40 64.22 32.97
CA LEU A 4 12.36 64.54 31.89
C LEU A 4 13.45 63.48 31.67
N ALA A 5 13.43 62.34 32.37
CA ALA A 5 14.46 61.30 32.27
C ALA A 5 14.03 60.01 31.55
N LEU A 6 12.78 59.90 31.07
CA LEU A 6 12.28 58.71 30.35
C LEU A 6 11.95 58.98 28.86
N ALA A 7 12.28 60.16 28.35
CA ALA A 7 12.06 60.54 26.95
C ALA A 7 13.34 60.44 26.07
N SER A 8 14.48 60.06 26.64
CA SER A 8 15.78 60.00 25.94
C SER A 8 16.26 58.58 25.56
N SER A 9 15.64 57.52 26.09
CA SER A 9 15.99 56.12 25.77
C SER A 9 15.10 55.48 24.70
N SER A 10 13.98 56.11 24.30
CA SER A 10 13.05 55.59 23.29
C SER A 10 13.30 56.10 21.85
N ARG A 11 14.23 57.05 21.64
CA ARG A 11 14.59 57.57 20.29
C ARG A 11 15.89 57.02 19.71
N LEU A 12 16.66 56.24 20.48
CA LEU A 12 17.93 55.63 20.03
C LEU A 12 17.81 54.17 19.57
N ALA A 13 16.77 53.44 20.00
CA ALA A 13 16.55 52.06 19.56
C ALA A 13 15.83 51.96 18.18
N THR A 14 14.98 52.93 17.86
CA THR A 14 14.22 53.00 16.59
C THR A 14 15.04 53.53 15.40
N ARG A 15 16.27 54.04 15.63
CA ARG A 15 17.19 54.46 14.55
C ARG A 15 18.24 53.42 14.16
N ARG A 16 18.41 52.33 14.93
CA ARG A 16 19.39 51.27 14.63
C ARG A 16 18.84 50.03 13.90
N VAL A 17 17.52 49.86 13.84
CA VAL A 17 16.91 48.74 13.09
C VAL A 17 16.49 49.14 11.67
N ALA A 18 16.29 50.43 11.40
CA ALA A 18 15.98 50.93 10.06
C ALA A 18 17.19 51.03 9.12
N SER A 19 18.44 50.92 9.61
CA SER A 19 19.65 51.06 8.79
C SER A 19 20.28 49.74 8.32
N HIS A 20 19.75 48.58 8.75
CA HIS A 20 20.20 47.25 8.29
C HIS A 20 19.30 46.65 7.20
N ALA A 21 18.06 47.12 7.04
CA ALA A 21 17.17 46.63 5.99
C ALA A 21 17.37 47.32 4.62
N GLN A 22 18.06 48.47 4.57
CA GLN A 22 18.37 49.19 3.32
C GLN A 22 19.77 48.91 2.74
N ARG A 23 20.57 48.03 3.36
CA ARG A 23 21.90 47.63 2.84
C ARG A 23 21.97 46.27 2.15
N ALA A 24 20.89 45.48 2.13
CA ALA A 24 20.85 44.21 1.38
C ALA A 24 20.36 44.34 -0.06
N VAL A 25 19.87 45.52 -0.48
CA VAL A 25 19.35 45.78 -1.84
C VAL A 25 20.33 46.64 -2.68
N ALA A 26 21.49 47.01 -2.15
CA ALA A 26 22.47 47.88 -2.83
C ALA A 26 23.91 47.34 -2.83
N ALA A 27 24.09 46.01 -2.86
CA ALA A 27 25.42 45.37 -2.89
C ALA A 27 25.51 44.19 -3.88
N ALA A 28 24.95 44.34 -5.07
CA ALA A 28 25.21 43.44 -6.21
C ALA A 28 25.48 44.21 -7.52
N SER A 29 25.84 45.49 -7.42
CA SER A 29 26.25 46.33 -8.54
C SER A 29 27.53 47.09 -8.19
N ALA A 30 28.69 46.44 -8.31
CA ALA A 30 29.98 47.06 -8.65
C ALA A 30 31.16 46.10 -8.34
N SER A 31 31.58 45.32 -9.33
CA SER A 31 33.01 45.10 -9.61
C SER A 31 33.16 44.52 -11.02
N GLY A 32 33.06 45.38 -12.02
CA GLY A 32 33.60 45.12 -13.36
C GLY A 32 34.94 45.84 -13.51
N ARG A 33 35.96 45.10 -13.98
CA ARG A 33 37.14 45.52 -14.79
C ARG A 33 38.06 44.29 -14.89
N GLY A 34 38.56 43.82 -16.04
CA GLY A 34 38.43 44.20 -17.45
C GLY A 34 38.54 42.91 -18.29
N LEU A 35 38.23 42.89 -19.59
CA LEU A 35 38.95 43.59 -20.65
C LEU A 35 38.05 43.83 -21.88
N SER A 36 38.24 45.01 -22.49
CA SER A 36 37.79 45.46 -23.84
C SER A 36 38.52 44.65 -24.94
N ALA A 37 38.11 44.52 -26.21
CA ALA A 37 37.44 45.41 -27.16
C ALA A 37 36.80 44.57 -28.31
N ALA A 38 35.54 44.80 -28.73
CA ALA A 38 35.08 45.55 -29.94
C ALA A 38 35.19 44.78 -31.30
N PRO A 39 34.46 45.17 -32.37
CA PRO A 39 33.00 45.23 -32.53
C PRO A 39 32.45 44.60 -33.85
N ALA A 40 31.14 44.33 -33.86
CA ALA A 40 30.11 44.20 -34.94
C ALA A 40 30.46 43.75 -36.39
N PRO A 41 29.57 42.99 -37.06
CA PRO A 41 28.53 43.65 -37.87
C PRO A 41 27.16 42.93 -37.97
N GLY A 42 26.11 43.72 -38.23
CA GLY A 42 25.14 43.51 -39.33
C GLY A 42 24.03 42.44 -39.22
N PRO A 43 22.79 42.72 -39.65
CA PRO A 43 21.61 41.93 -39.29
C PRO A 43 21.30 40.79 -40.27
N GLY A 44 20.82 39.64 -39.75
CA GLY A 44 20.39 38.48 -40.53
C GLY A 44 19.41 37.57 -39.79
N ARG A 45 18.11 37.80 -40.07
CA ARG A 45 16.93 36.92 -40.04
C ARG A 45 16.77 35.79 -39.01
N SER A 46 15.66 35.88 -38.30
CA SER A 46 14.93 34.86 -37.54
C SER A 46 14.64 33.58 -38.33
N PHE A 47 14.80 32.41 -37.69
CA PHE A 47 13.99 31.23 -37.99
C PHE A 47 13.66 30.42 -36.73
N THR A 48 12.36 30.31 -36.51
CA THR A 48 11.65 29.33 -35.69
C THR A 48 11.92 27.91 -36.20
N SER A 49 12.19 26.97 -35.31
CA SER A 49 12.28 25.54 -35.60
C SER A 49 10.90 24.86 -35.51
N PRO A 50 10.43 24.17 -36.57
CA PRO A 50 9.38 23.17 -36.45
C PRO A 50 9.94 21.74 -36.47
N SER A 51 9.18 20.84 -35.86
CA SER A 51 9.22 19.40 -36.00
C SER A 51 9.23 18.94 -37.46
N ALA A 52 9.94 17.84 -37.76
CA ALA A 52 9.43 16.71 -38.55
C ALA A 52 10.57 15.74 -38.88
N SER A 53 10.32 14.47 -38.61
CA SER A 53 10.52 13.36 -39.55
C SER A 53 11.04 13.75 -40.95
N ALA A 54 12.24 13.31 -41.30
CA ALA A 54 12.57 12.60 -42.54
C ALA A 54 14.07 12.74 -42.90
N GLN A 55 14.70 11.58 -43.08
CA GLN A 55 15.82 11.34 -44.00
C GLN A 55 17.19 11.95 -43.65
N LEU A 56 18.06 11.11 -43.06
CA LEU A 56 19.40 10.92 -43.62
C LEU A 56 19.68 9.43 -43.87
N LYS A 57 20.18 9.17 -45.08
CA LYS A 57 20.19 7.93 -45.84
C LYS A 57 21.33 6.98 -45.43
N ARG A 58 20.94 5.70 -45.25
CA ARG A 58 21.52 4.52 -45.92
C ARG A 58 22.89 4.72 -46.59
N SER A 59 23.94 4.22 -45.95
CA SER A 59 25.03 3.54 -46.64
C SER A 59 24.82 2.02 -46.48
N THR A 60 24.66 1.35 -47.60
CA THR A 60 24.41 -0.07 -47.77
C THR A 60 25.60 -0.92 -47.34
N ALA A 61 25.47 -1.59 -46.18
CA ALA A 61 26.11 -2.87 -45.91
C ALA A 61 25.00 -3.94 -45.91
N ALA A 62 25.26 -5.10 -46.50
CA ALA A 62 24.27 -6.14 -46.77
C ALA A 62 23.34 -6.38 -45.57
N ALA A 63 22.03 -6.22 -45.78
CA ALA A 63 21.02 -6.36 -44.73
C ALA A 63 21.01 -7.81 -44.24
N ALA A 64 21.52 -8.01 -43.04
CA ALA A 64 21.49 -9.27 -42.35
C ALA A 64 20.01 -9.54 -41.97
N SER A 65 19.39 -10.54 -42.60
CA SER A 65 17.96 -10.85 -42.42
C SER A 65 17.75 -11.73 -41.21
N PHE A 66 17.03 -11.23 -40.20
CA PHE A 66 16.49 -12.02 -39.09
C PHE A 66 14.98 -11.85 -39.03
N GLY A 67 14.27 -12.86 -38.51
CA GLY A 67 12.82 -12.83 -38.39
C GLY A 67 12.36 -11.99 -37.19
N ASN A 68 11.10 -11.55 -37.20
CA ASN A 68 10.42 -11.04 -36.02
C ASN A 68 9.30 -12.00 -35.62
N VAL A 69 9.13 -12.21 -34.32
CA VAL A 69 8.07 -13.05 -33.77
C VAL A 69 7.40 -12.32 -32.62
N ASP A 70 6.09 -12.44 -32.51
CA ASP A 70 5.36 -11.89 -31.37
C ASP A 70 5.59 -12.73 -30.10
N VAL A 71 5.19 -12.23 -28.93
CA VAL A 71 5.45 -12.92 -27.66
C VAL A 71 4.76 -14.27 -27.53
N LYS A 72 3.61 -14.47 -28.20
CA LYS A 72 2.88 -15.74 -28.19
C LYS A 72 3.56 -16.77 -29.09
N GLY A 73 3.94 -16.37 -30.31
CA GLY A 73 4.72 -17.21 -31.22
C GLY A 73 6.09 -17.57 -30.64
N ALA A 74 6.76 -16.63 -29.96
CA ALA A 74 8.01 -16.91 -29.25
C ALA A 74 7.81 -17.95 -28.13
N ALA A 75 6.70 -17.85 -27.37
CA ALA A 75 6.38 -18.82 -26.33
C ALA A 75 6.08 -20.22 -26.89
N GLU A 76 5.38 -20.31 -28.01
CA GLU A 76 5.11 -21.57 -28.70
C GLU A 76 6.40 -22.22 -29.24
N LEU A 77 7.29 -21.44 -29.84
CA LEU A 77 8.59 -21.93 -30.34
C LEU A 77 9.50 -22.39 -29.20
N VAL A 78 9.49 -21.70 -28.06
CA VAL A 78 10.28 -22.09 -26.88
C VAL A 78 9.69 -23.31 -26.17
N GLN A 79 8.36 -23.40 -26.04
CA GLN A 79 7.70 -24.54 -25.40
C GLN A 79 7.76 -25.81 -26.25
N SER A 80 7.75 -25.69 -27.58
CA SER A 80 7.95 -26.83 -28.49
C SER A 80 9.40 -27.28 -28.59
N GLY A 81 10.35 -26.56 -27.97
CA GLY A 81 11.79 -26.81 -28.10
C GLY A 81 12.35 -26.43 -29.47
N ALA A 82 11.57 -25.77 -30.32
CA ALA A 82 11.96 -25.37 -31.67
C ALA A 82 12.94 -24.18 -31.69
N SER A 83 12.93 -23.34 -30.64
CA SER A 83 13.87 -22.22 -30.46
C SER A 83 14.24 -22.01 -28.99
N GLN A 84 15.46 -21.56 -28.72
CA GLN A 84 15.89 -21.18 -27.37
C GLN A 84 15.72 -19.67 -27.14
N TYR A 85 15.19 -19.28 -25.98
CA TYR A 85 15.03 -17.86 -25.62
C TYR A 85 16.33 -17.28 -25.05
N VAL A 86 16.76 -16.13 -25.57
CA VAL A 86 17.92 -15.39 -25.08
C VAL A 86 17.52 -13.99 -24.65
N ASP A 87 17.66 -13.70 -23.36
CA ASP A 87 17.38 -12.40 -22.77
C ASP A 87 18.63 -11.51 -22.78
N VAL A 88 18.57 -10.39 -23.50
CA VAL A 88 19.70 -9.44 -23.64
C VAL A 88 19.63 -8.24 -22.68
N ARG A 89 18.74 -8.28 -21.69
CA ARG A 89 18.67 -7.28 -20.60
C ARG A 89 19.82 -7.44 -19.62
N THR A 90 19.97 -6.48 -18.70
CA THR A 90 21.02 -6.59 -17.67
C THR A 90 20.75 -7.78 -16.74
N PRO A 91 21.78 -8.33 -16.07
CA PRO A 91 21.60 -9.44 -15.13
C PRO A 91 20.59 -9.13 -14.01
N GLU A 92 20.51 -7.89 -13.56
CA GLU A 92 19.55 -7.47 -12.53
C GLU A 92 18.10 -7.49 -13.07
N GLU A 93 17.89 -7.05 -14.31
CA GLU A 93 16.58 -7.14 -14.98
C GLU A 93 16.15 -8.60 -15.19
N PHE A 94 17.09 -9.48 -15.51
CA PHE A 94 16.85 -10.91 -15.69
C PHE A 94 16.51 -11.62 -14.37
N GLN A 95 17.23 -11.32 -13.29
CA GLN A 95 16.97 -11.87 -11.95
C GLN A 95 15.62 -11.45 -11.38
N ALA A 96 15.13 -10.25 -11.73
CA ALA A 96 13.80 -9.80 -11.32
C ALA A 96 12.66 -10.62 -11.94
N GLY A 97 12.91 -11.29 -13.08
CA GLY A 97 12.01 -12.22 -13.76
C GLY A 97 12.30 -12.30 -15.25
N HIS A 98 12.24 -13.51 -15.82
CA HIS A 98 12.54 -13.80 -17.22
C HIS A 98 11.68 -14.95 -17.77
N ALA A 99 11.70 -15.16 -19.10
CA ALA A 99 11.00 -16.28 -19.73
C ALA A 99 11.61 -17.63 -19.28
N PRO A 100 10.80 -18.69 -19.02
CA PRO A 100 11.31 -19.97 -18.56
C PRO A 100 12.35 -20.57 -19.51
N GLY A 101 13.46 -21.05 -18.96
CA GLY A 101 14.56 -21.62 -19.75
C GLY A 101 15.38 -20.60 -20.55
N ALA A 102 15.15 -19.30 -20.36
CA ALA A 102 15.92 -18.27 -21.04
C ALA A 102 17.37 -18.19 -20.54
N ALA A 103 18.31 -18.01 -21.46
CA ALA A 103 19.69 -17.66 -21.12
C ALA A 103 19.87 -16.13 -21.09
N ASN A 104 20.71 -15.60 -20.20
CA ASN A 104 20.99 -14.17 -20.16
C ASN A 104 22.36 -13.83 -20.74
N VAL A 105 22.39 -13.01 -21.80
CA VAL A 105 23.62 -12.46 -22.38
C VAL A 105 23.41 -10.95 -22.61
N PRO A 106 23.85 -10.08 -21.68
CA PRO A 106 23.49 -8.66 -21.70
C PRO A 106 24.18 -7.89 -22.84
N VAL A 107 23.39 -7.21 -23.68
CA VAL A 107 23.91 -6.31 -24.74
C VAL A 107 24.36 -4.95 -24.19
N MET A 108 23.84 -4.56 -23.02
CA MET A 108 24.21 -3.36 -22.28
C MET A 108 24.48 -3.72 -20.82
N LEU A 109 25.45 -3.06 -20.19
CA LEU A 109 25.80 -3.21 -18.78
C LEU A 109 25.47 -1.92 -18.02
N LYS A 110 25.19 -2.04 -16.72
CA LYS A 110 24.95 -0.90 -15.83
C LYS A 110 26.22 -0.60 -15.02
N GLN A 111 26.93 0.47 -15.35
CA GLN A 111 28.11 0.94 -14.62
C GLN A 111 27.85 2.35 -14.05
N GLY A 112 28.00 2.51 -12.73
CA GLY A 112 27.82 3.81 -12.06
C GLY A 112 26.43 4.45 -12.20
N GLY A 113 25.40 3.65 -12.51
CA GLY A 113 24.03 4.14 -12.76
C GLY A 113 23.71 4.49 -14.22
N ALA A 114 24.71 4.52 -15.12
CA ALA A 114 24.53 4.71 -16.55
C ALA A 114 24.54 3.37 -17.31
N MET A 115 23.81 3.32 -18.43
CA MET A 115 23.77 2.15 -19.33
C MET A 115 24.84 2.30 -20.41
N THR A 116 25.82 1.40 -20.42
CA THR A 116 26.92 1.39 -21.40
C THR A 116 26.85 0.13 -22.28
N PRO A 117 27.12 0.21 -23.59
CA PRO A 117 27.21 -0.97 -24.46
C PRO A 117 28.23 -1.98 -23.94
N ASN A 118 27.91 -3.27 -24.01
CA ASN A 118 28.84 -4.33 -23.65
C ASN A 118 29.81 -4.59 -24.82
N PRO A 119 31.09 -4.20 -24.74
CA PRO A 119 32.04 -4.38 -25.84
C PRO A 119 32.35 -5.86 -26.13
N GLU A 120 32.13 -6.75 -25.16
CA GLU A 120 32.40 -8.19 -25.26
C GLU A 120 31.14 -9.00 -25.58
N PHE A 121 30.02 -8.36 -25.94
CA PHE A 121 28.73 -9.02 -26.17
C PHE A 121 28.81 -10.19 -27.16
N VAL A 122 29.39 -9.98 -28.35
CA VAL A 122 29.48 -11.02 -29.39
C VAL A 122 30.31 -12.22 -28.93
N LYS A 123 31.45 -11.97 -28.28
CA LYS A 123 32.31 -13.04 -27.74
C LYS A 123 31.62 -13.83 -26.63
N GLN A 124 30.91 -13.16 -25.72
CA GLN A 124 30.14 -13.81 -24.66
C GLN A 124 29.00 -14.64 -25.24
N PHE A 125 28.36 -14.14 -26.30
CA PHE A 125 27.30 -14.86 -26.99
C PHE A 125 27.83 -16.09 -27.73
N GLU A 126 28.95 -15.98 -28.44
CA GLU A 126 29.62 -17.11 -29.11
C GLU A 126 30.09 -18.19 -28.12
N ALA A 127 30.49 -17.80 -26.90
CA ALA A 127 30.83 -18.74 -25.85
C ALA A 127 29.60 -19.48 -25.28
N ALA A 128 28.46 -18.80 -25.17
CA ALA A 128 27.21 -19.39 -24.69
C ALA A 128 26.49 -20.22 -25.78
N PHE A 129 26.62 -19.81 -27.04
CA PHE A 129 25.94 -20.38 -28.20
C PHE A 129 26.93 -20.61 -29.36
N PRO A 130 27.82 -21.60 -29.28
CA PRO A 130 28.83 -21.83 -30.31
C PRO A 130 28.25 -22.27 -31.67
N ASP A 131 27.04 -22.83 -31.69
CA ASP A 131 26.35 -23.20 -32.93
C ASP A 131 25.63 -22.00 -33.56
N LYS A 132 26.18 -21.50 -34.67
CA LYS A 132 25.65 -20.35 -35.42
C LYS A 132 24.35 -20.67 -36.19
N SER A 133 23.96 -21.94 -36.27
CA SER A 133 22.72 -22.39 -36.91
C SER A 133 21.57 -22.63 -35.93
N ALA A 134 21.81 -22.48 -34.62
CA ALA A 134 20.80 -22.64 -33.58
C ALA A 134 19.63 -21.65 -33.77
N GLN A 135 18.41 -22.13 -33.59
CA GLN A 135 17.18 -21.32 -33.63
C GLN A 135 17.05 -20.53 -32.33
N LEU A 136 17.23 -19.21 -32.39
CA LEU A 136 17.29 -18.36 -31.19
C LEU A 136 16.25 -17.24 -31.23
N CYS A 137 15.48 -17.12 -30.15
CA CYS A 137 14.54 -16.01 -29.92
C CYS A 137 15.17 -14.98 -28.99
N VAL A 138 15.51 -13.80 -29.50
CA VAL A 138 16.23 -12.76 -28.75
C VAL A 138 15.22 -11.73 -28.19
N GLY A 139 15.19 -11.58 -26.87
CA GLY A 139 14.26 -10.70 -26.17
C GLY A 139 14.93 -9.66 -25.29
N CYS A 140 14.34 -8.47 -25.18
CA CYS A 140 14.76 -7.44 -24.21
C CYS A 140 13.54 -6.87 -23.48
N GLN A 141 13.65 -5.74 -22.77
CA GLN A 141 12.49 -5.19 -22.02
C GLN A 141 11.32 -4.76 -22.92
N SER A 142 11.60 -4.18 -24.10
CA SER A 142 10.58 -3.51 -24.95
C SER A 142 10.74 -3.77 -26.46
N GLY A 143 11.62 -4.71 -26.86
CA GLY A 143 11.94 -5.02 -28.26
C GLY A 143 13.08 -4.20 -28.90
N LYS A 144 13.47 -3.04 -28.33
CA LYS A 144 14.47 -2.15 -28.96
C LYS A 144 15.93 -2.61 -28.82
N ARG A 145 16.30 -3.17 -27.67
CA ARG A 145 17.67 -3.68 -27.42
C ARG A 145 17.90 -5.05 -28.08
N SER A 146 16.86 -5.86 -28.19
CA SER A 146 16.91 -7.15 -28.86
C SER A 146 17.05 -7.01 -30.38
N ASP A 147 16.47 -5.96 -30.98
CA ASP A 147 16.72 -5.60 -32.38
C ASP A 147 18.21 -5.26 -32.63
N ILE A 148 18.82 -4.44 -31.77
CA ILE A 148 20.26 -4.12 -31.84
C ILE A 148 21.11 -5.40 -31.65
N ALA A 149 20.76 -6.24 -30.68
CA ALA A 149 21.44 -7.50 -30.44
C ALA A 149 21.32 -8.46 -31.65
N ALA A 150 20.14 -8.58 -32.24
CA ALA A 150 19.91 -9.41 -33.42
C ALA A 150 20.72 -8.93 -34.64
N GLN A 151 20.86 -7.62 -34.84
CA GLN A 151 21.73 -7.06 -35.88
C GLN A 151 23.20 -7.39 -35.65
N MET A 152 23.71 -7.26 -34.41
CA MET A 152 25.08 -7.59 -34.06
C MET A 152 25.38 -9.09 -34.25
N LEU A 153 24.43 -9.96 -33.89
CA LEU A 153 24.58 -11.42 -34.01
C LEU A 153 24.44 -11.90 -35.45
N SER A 154 23.55 -11.29 -36.23
CA SER A 154 23.43 -11.60 -37.65
C SER A 154 24.70 -11.19 -38.42
N ALA A 155 25.31 -10.06 -38.06
CA ALA A 155 26.64 -9.67 -38.56
C ALA A 155 27.78 -10.62 -38.10
N ALA A 156 27.62 -11.27 -36.94
CA ALA A 156 28.54 -12.29 -36.43
C ALA A 156 28.32 -13.69 -37.06
N GLY A 157 27.31 -13.85 -37.93
CA GLY A 157 27.08 -15.06 -38.73
C GLY A 157 25.98 -15.99 -38.19
N TYR A 158 25.15 -15.56 -37.24
CA TYR A 158 23.98 -16.34 -36.81
C TYR A 158 22.86 -16.22 -37.85
N SER A 159 22.41 -17.35 -38.40
CA SER A 159 21.49 -17.41 -39.54
C SER A 159 20.02 -17.64 -39.16
N ALA A 160 19.75 -18.10 -37.93
CA ALA A 160 18.43 -18.50 -37.46
C ALA A 160 17.97 -17.69 -36.23
N LEU A 161 17.96 -16.36 -36.36
CA LEU A 161 17.56 -15.44 -35.30
C LEU A 161 16.12 -14.95 -35.49
N GLN A 162 15.37 -14.90 -34.38
CA GLN A 162 14.07 -14.24 -34.29
C GLN A 162 14.09 -13.19 -33.19
N ASN A 163 13.78 -11.93 -33.50
CA ASN A 163 13.61 -10.89 -32.49
C ASN A 163 12.19 -10.92 -31.93
N VAL A 164 12.07 -10.88 -30.60
CA VAL A 164 10.78 -10.95 -29.89
C VAL A 164 10.17 -9.56 -29.77
N GLU A 165 9.13 -9.30 -30.56
CA GLU A 165 8.44 -8.01 -30.61
C GLU A 165 7.73 -7.70 -29.28
N GLY A 166 7.86 -6.45 -28.81
CA GLY A 166 7.34 -6.02 -27.51
C GLY A 166 8.13 -6.50 -26.29
N GLY A 167 9.07 -7.45 -26.47
CA GLY A 167 9.99 -7.93 -25.44
C GLY A 167 9.31 -8.52 -24.20
N PHE A 168 10.05 -8.55 -23.09
CA PHE A 168 9.59 -9.08 -21.81
C PHE A 168 8.39 -8.32 -21.24
N ALA A 169 8.24 -7.02 -21.51
CA ALA A 169 7.06 -6.27 -21.08
C ALA A 169 5.77 -6.81 -21.74
N ALA A 170 5.83 -7.14 -23.03
CA ALA A 170 4.70 -7.78 -23.72
C ALA A 170 4.53 -9.24 -23.29
N TRP A 171 5.62 -9.96 -23.00
CA TRP A 171 5.58 -11.34 -22.48
C TRP A 171 4.83 -11.40 -21.14
N ALA A 172 5.20 -10.54 -20.20
CA ALA A 172 4.54 -10.42 -18.90
C ALA A 172 3.11 -9.87 -19.04
N GLY A 173 2.89 -8.90 -19.92
CA GLY A 173 1.55 -8.34 -20.19
C GLY A 173 0.57 -9.35 -20.81
N ALA A 174 1.07 -10.36 -21.52
CA ALA A 174 0.28 -11.44 -22.09
C ALA A 174 -0.01 -12.58 -21.09
N GLY A 175 0.45 -12.48 -19.83
CA GLY A 175 0.27 -13.50 -18.80
C GLY A 175 1.05 -14.80 -19.06
N LEU A 176 2.08 -14.76 -19.91
CA LEU A 176 2.92 -15.92 -20.21
C LEU A 176 3.81 -16.26 -18.99
N PRO A 177 4.19 -17.54 -18.80
CA PRO A 177 4.97 -17.96 -17.64
C PRO A 177 6.27 -17.17 -17.46
N VAL A 178 6.65 -16.88 -16.21
CA VAL A 178 7.87 -16.15 -15.83
C VAL A 178 8.58 -16.89 -14.71
N THR A 179 9.88 -17.10 -14.86
CA THR A 179 10.74 -17.78 -13.88
C THR A 179 11.70 -16.79 -13.22
N LYS A 180 12.13 -17.08 -11.99
CA LYS A 180 13.06 -16.25 -11.18
C LYS A 180 14.34 -16.99 -10.77
N GLU A 181 14.63 -18.13 -11.39
CA GLU A 181 15.74 -19.01 -11.01
C GLU A 181 16.70 -19.25 -12.17
N LYS A 182 17.99 -19.42 -11.84
CA LYS A 182 19.08 -19.73 -12.78
C LYS A 182 18.79 -21.05 -13.49
N GLY A 183 18.85 -21.07 -14.82
CA GLY A 183 18.80 -22.31 -15.60
C GLY A 183 19.97 -23.24 -15.25
N GLU A 184 19.68 -24.42 -14.70
CA GLU A 184 19.64 -25.70 -15.43
C GLU A 184 19.37 -26.91 -14.52
N ARG A 185 18.58 -27.85 -15.09
CA ARG A 185 18.40 -29.30 -14.84
C ARG A 185 17.42 -29.81 -13.75
N HIS A 186 16.34 -30.39 -14.30
CA HIS A 186 15.47 -31.51 -13.87
C HIS A 186 14.59 -31.36 -12.62
N SER A 187 13.31 -31.68 -12.82
CA SER A 187 12.20 -31.61 -11.87
C SER A 187 12.25 -32.71 -10.81
N MET A 188 11.93 -32.38 -9.55
CA MET A 188 10.89 -33.07 -8.77
C MET A 188 10.27 -32.09 -7.77
N SER A 189 8.93 -32.11 -7.72
CA SER A 189 8.10 -31.47 -6.70
C SER A 189 8.23 -32.21 -5.37
N ASP A 190 8.04 -31.47 -4.28
CA ASP A 190 7.92 -31.91 -2.88
C ASP A 190 9.23 -31.94 -2.07
N GLY A 191 9.48 -30.84 -1.35
CA GLY A 191 10.51 -30.78 -0.32
C GLY A 191 10.09 -31.50 0.98
N PRO A 192 11.02 -32.08 1.75
CA PRO A 192 10.74 -32.91 2.92
C PRO A 192 10.34 -32.09 4.17
N PRO A 193 9.64 -32.73 5.13
CA PRO A 193 8.97 -32.07 6.26
C PRO A 193 9.93 -31.51 7.33
N SER A 194 9.42 -30.57 8.15
CA SER A 194 10.17 -29.91 9.24
C SER A 194 9.61 -30.28 10.63
N VAL A 195 10.49 -30.66 11.56
CA VAL A 195 10.17 -31.18 12.91
C VAL A 195 10.49 -30.13 13.99
N GLN A 196 9.69 -30.02 15.05
CA GLN A 196 9.96 -29.10 16.17
C GLN A 196 11.04 -29.64 17.12
N PRO A 197 11.80 -28.80 17.86
CA PRO A 197 12.90 -29.27 18.72
C PRO A 197 12.53 -30.35 19.76
N ALA A 198 11.33 -30.27 20.34
CA ALA A 198 10.86 -31.27 21.31
C ALA A 198 10.55 -32.63 20.67
N GLU A 199 10.05 -32.61 19.43
CA GLU A 199 9.69 -33.78 18.64
C GLU A 199 10.94 -34.38 17.99
N ALA A 200 11.88 -33.55 17.52
CA ALA A 200 13.20 -33.98 17.06
C ALA A 200 13.96 -34.71 18.17
N LYS A 201 13.82 -34.25 19.43
CA LYS A 201 14.38 -34.96 20.58
C LYS A 201 13.72 -36.33 20.77
N GLN A 202 12.39 -36.43 20.66
CA GLN A 202 11.68 -37.72 20.76
C GLN A 202 12.06 -38.70 19.65
N LEU A 203 12.28 -38.21 18.43
CA LEU A 203 12.74 -39.03 17.30
C LEU A 203 14.17 -39.53 17.53
N VAL A 204 15.05 -38.67 18.03
CA VAL A 204 16.43 -39.08 18.39
C VAL A 204 16.41 -40.09 19.54
N ASP A 205 15.58 -39.86 20.56
CA ASP A 205 15.40 -40.79 21.69
C ASP A 205 14.77 -42.13 21.25
N SER A 206 14.01 -42.15 20.14
CA SER A 206 13.43 -43.37 19.54
C SER A 206 14.35 -44.09 18.54
N GLY A 207 15.58 -43.60 18.34
CA GLY A 207 16.62 -44.25 17.54
C GLY A 207 16.90 -43.62 16.17
N HIS A 208 16.35 -42.45 15.87
CA HIS A 208 16.66 -41.71 14.64
C HIS A 208 18.04 -41.05 14.71
N THR A 209 18.71 -40.94 13.56
CA THR A 209 20.03 -40.30 13.47
C THR A 209 19.90 -38.80 13.18
N LEU A 210 20.45 -37.97 14.05
CA LEU A 210 20.48 -36.51 13.89
C LEU A 210 21.68 -36.09 13.03
N VAL A 211 21.43 -35.42 11.91
CA VAL A 211 22.44 -34.93 10.97
C VAL A 211 22.51 -33.40 11.03
N ASP A 212 23.65 -32.86 11.43
CA ASP A 212 23.90 -31.41 11.45
C ASP A 212 24.59 -30.99 10.16
N VAL A 213 23.94 -30.09 9.41
CA VAL A 213 24.38 -29.71 8.05
C VAL A 213 25.06 -28.36 7.99
N ARG A 214 25.43 -27.81 9.16
CA ARG A 214 26.26 -26.61 9.30
C ARG A 214 27.72 -26.89 8.93
N THR A 215 28.52 -25.85 8.77
CA THR A 215 29.95 -26.02 8.48
C THR A 215 30.66 -26.73 9.65
N PRO A 216 31.81 -27.40 9.42
CA PRO A 216 32.57 -28.04 10.48
C PRO A 216 32.96 -27.08 11.62
N GLU A 217 33.22 -25.81 11.29
CA GLU A 217 33.57 -24.76 12.25
C GLU A 217 32.38 -24.39 13.14
N GLU A 218 31.18 -24.25 12.56
CA GLU A 218 29.93 -24.01 13.30
C GLU A 218 29.57 -25.20 14.21
N PHE A 219 29.87 -26.42 13.76
CA PHE A 219 29.64 -27.64 14.54
C PHE A 219 30.61 -27.76 15.72
N ALA A 220 31.88 -27.44 15.52
CA ALA A 220 32.91 -27.45 16.57
C ALA A 220 32.66 -26.41 17.67
N GLN A 221 32.01 -25.29 17.35
CA GLN A 221 31.62 -24.25 18.32
C GLN A 221 30.44 -24.67 19.22
N GLY A 222 29.70 -25.72 18.85
CA GLY A 222 28.62 -26.29 19.64
C GLY A 222 27.58 -27.02 18.79
N HIS A 223 27.22 -28.23 19.20
CA HIS A 223 26.27 -29.09 18.50
C HIS A 223 25.47 -29.97 19.48
N VAL A 224 24.41 -30.60 18.97
CA VAL A 224 23.58 -31.52 19.75
C VAL A 224 24.35 -32.82 20.01
N PRO A 225 24.47 -33.29 21.26
CA PRO A 225 25.20 -34.53 21.55
C PRO A 225 24.67 -35.72 20.74
N GLY A 226 25.58 -36.45 20.07
CA GLY A 226 25.24 -37.60 19.24
C GLY A 226 24.84 -37.25 17.79
N SER A 227 24.84 -35.98 17.38
CA SER A 227 24.65 -35.62 15.97
C SER A 227 25.89 -35.89 15.12
N ILE A 228 25.68 -36.21 13.84
CA ILE A 228 26.72 -36.41 12.84
C ILE A 228 26.80 -35.17 11.96
N ASN A 229 28.00 -34.59 11.77
CA ASN A 229 28.16 -33.43 10.92
C ASN A 229 28.36 -33.82 9.45
N VAL A 230 27.42 -33.46 8.60
CA VAL A 230 27.52 -33.63 7.14
C VAL A 230 27.22 -32.27 6.49
N PRO A 231 28.25 -31.43 6.27
CA PRO A 231 28.04 -30.03 5.87
C PRO A 231 27.50 -29.93 4.44
N ILE A 232 26.35 -29.27 4.25
CA ILE A 232 25.86 -28.97 2.89
C ILE A 232 26.56 -27.76 2.25
N LYS A 233 27.15 -26.91 3.09
CA LYS A 233 27.99 -25.79 2.69
C LYS A 233 29.28 -25.78 3.50
N LEU A 234 30.35 -25.27 2.89
CA LEU A 234 31.65 -25.06 3.50
C LEU A 234 31.93 -23.55 3.62
N ASP A 235 32.81 -23.17 4.52
CA ASP A 235 33.34 -21.80 4.59
C ASP A 235 34.11 -21.47 3.28
N ASP A 236 33.95 -20.26 2.78
CA ASP A 236 34.67 -19.76 1.61
C ASP A 236 35.97 -19.01 1.97
N GLY A 237 36.24 -18.80 3.27
CA GLY A 237 37.43 -18.12 3.78
C GLY A 237 37.33 -16.59 3.77
N ALA A 238 36.20 -16.03 3.31
CA ALA A 238 35.90 -14.59 3.28
C ALA A 238 34.70 -14.22 4.17
N GLY A 239 34.25 -15.14 5.04
CA GLY A 239 33.07 -14.97 5.89
C GLY A 239 31.74 -15.31 5.20
N GLY A 240 31.80 -15.93 4.01
CA GLY A 240 30.64 -16.46 3.27
C GLY A 240 30.58 -17.99 3.28
N HIS A 241 29.68 -18.56 2.49
CA HIS A 241 29.46 -20.01 2.41
C HIS A 241 29.40 -20.45 0.95
N LYS A 242 30.15 -21.49 0.59
CA LYS A 242 30.11 -22.15 -0.73
C LYS A 242 29.47 -23.53 -0.63
N ASP A 243 28.91 -24.04 -1.73
CA ASP A 243 28.30 -25.37 -1.76
C ASP A 243 29.37 -26.45 -1.56
N ASN A 244 29.02 -27.50 -0.81
CA ASN A 244 29.89 -28.66 -0.62
C ASN A 244 29.65 -29.67 -1.76
N PRO A 245 30.57 -29.82 -2.73
CA PRO A 245 30.42 -30.79 -3.81
C PRO A 245 30.44 -32.24 -3.32
N ASP A 246 31.05 -32.50 -2.15
CA ASP A 246 31.23 -33.84 -1.59
C ASP A 246 30.12 -34.23 -0.60
N PHE A 247 29.08 -33.40 -0.45
CA PHE A 247 28.01 -33.59 0.54
C PHE A 247 27.38 -34.99 0.50
N LEU A 248 27.00 -35.49 -0.68
CA LEU A 248 26.38 -36.80 -0.83
C LEU A 248 27.36 -37.96 -0.58
N ALA A 249 28.62 -37.81 -1.01
CA ALA A 249 29.65 -38.81 -0.77
C ALA A 249 29.97 -38.94 0.74
N GLN A 250 30.04 -37.81 1.45
CA GLN A 250 30.22 -37.78 2.90
C GLN A 250 29.02 -38.38 3.63
N ALA A 251 27.80 -38.07 3.19
CA ALA A 251 26.59 -38.67 3.73
C ALA A 251 26.59 -40.20 3.60
N GLN A 252 26.93 -40.72 2.42
CA GLN A 252 26.99 -42.17 2.15
C GLN A 252 28.09 -42.89 2.92
N GLN A 253 29.20 -42.21 3.22
CA GLN A 253 30.30 -42.77 4.00
C GLN A 253 29.98 -42.82 5.51
N GLN A 254 29.24 -41.82 6.01
CA GLN A 254 29.03 -41.63 7.45
C GLN A 254 27.67 -42.16 7.94
N LEU A 255 26.67 -42.30 7.07
CA LEU A 255 25.31 -42.73 7.41
C LEU A 255 25.05 -44.16 6.91
N LYS A 256 24.44 -44.99 7.75
CA LYS A 256 24.09 -46.37 7.37
C LYS A 256 22.87 -46.38 6.42
N PRO A 257 22.86 -47.24 5.38
CA PRO A 257 21.68 -47.40 4.52
C PRO A 257 20.47 -47.89 5.33
N GLY A 258 19.32 -47.21 5.19
CA GLY A 258 18.06 -47.57 5.86
C GLY A 258 17.81 -46.94 7.23
N THR A 259 18.72 -46.10 7.73
CA THR A 259 18.51 -45.33 8.98
C THR A 259 17.58 -44.14 8.73
N GLU A 260 16.64 -43.87 9.64
CA GLU A 260 15.77 -42.69 9.56
C GLU A 260 16.49 -41.44 10.07
N LEU A 261 16.46 -40.37 9.27
CA LEU A 261 17.29 -39.18 9.48
C LEU A 261 16.47 -37.96 9.91
N VAL A 262 17.07 -37.11 10.75
CA VAL A 262 16.57 -35.78 11.09
C VAL A 262 17.67 -34.75 10.79
N CYS A 263 17.41 -33.76 9.93
CA CYS A 263 18.40 -32.74 9.58
C CYS A 263 18.26 -31.47 10.43
N THR A 264 19.36 -30.90 10.90
CA THR A 264 19.39 -29.64 11.66
C THR A 264 20.39 -28.63 11.11
N CYS A 265 20.05 -27.34 11.22
CA CYS A 265 20.97 -26.24 10.96
C CYS A 265 20.57 -24.99 11.79
N ALA A 266 21.33 -23.89 11.67
CA ALA A 266 21.10 -22.69 12.48
C ALA A 266 19.70 -22.05 12.34
N HIS A 267 19.07 -22.12 11.16
CA HIS A 267 17.80 -21.42 10.85
C HIS A 267 16.86 -22.23 9.92
N GLY A 268 16.98 -23.55 9.89
CA GLY A 268 16.12 -24.48 9.11
C GLY A 268 16.34 -24.53 7.59
N ARG A 269 16.78 -23.43 6.93
CA ARG A 269 16.92 -23.38 5.45
C ARG A 269 17.92 -24.38 4.87
N ARG A 270 19.11 -24.49 5.47
CA ARG A 270 20.13 -25.48 5.07
C ARG A 270 19.68 -26.92 5.37
N GLY A 271 18.91 -27.12 6.45
CA GLY A 271 18.37 -28.42 6.84
C GLY A 271 17.35 -28.94 5.83
N GLY A 272 16.47 -28.06 5.32
CA GLY A 272 15.54 -28.40 4.25
C GLY A 272 16.23 -28.82 2.96
N LEU A 273 17.23 -28.05 2.51
CA LEU A 273 18.03 -28.38 1.31
C LEU A 273 18.75 -29.73 1.44
N ALA A 274 19.35 -29.99 2.61
CA ALA A 274 20.04 -31.24 2.87
C ALA A 274 19.08 -32.43 2.94
N ALA A 275 17.90 -32.24 3.54
CA ALA A 275 16.90 -33.28 3.58
C ALA A 275 16.39 -33.65 2.18
N VAL A 276 16.21 -32.67 1.27
CA VAL A 276 15.86 -32.96 -0.15
C VAL A 276 16.94 -33.81 -0.79
N ALA A 277 18.20 -33.34 -0.73
CA ALA A 277 19.32 -34.02 -1.37
C ALA A 277 19.57 -35.44 -0.82
N LEU A 278 19.35 -35.65 0.48
CA LEU A 278 19.46 -36.98 1.10
C LEU A 278 18.29 -37.89 0.75
N ALA A 279 17.06 -37.36 0.66
CA ALA A 279 15.90 -38.12 0.21
C ALA A 279 16.06 -38.58 -1.25
N GLU A 280 16.56 -37.70 -2.14
CA GLU A 280 16.90 -38.03 -3.53
C GLU A 280 18.01 -39.09 -3.64
N ALA A 281 18.95 -39.09 -2.70
CA ALA A 281 20.00 -40.09 -2.60
C ALA A 281 19.54 -41.42 -1.96
N GLY A 282 18.26 -41.57 -1.65
CA GLY A 282 17.65 -42.81 -1.18
C GLY A 282 17.63 -43.02 0.35
N PHE A 283 17.89 -41.99 1.14
CA PHE A 283 17.77 -42.05 2.61
C PHE A 283 16.31 -41.83 3.06
N ARG A 284 15.87 -42.54 4.12
CA ARG A 284 14.50 -42.43 4.66
C ARG A 284 14.39 -41.26 5.64
N MET A 285 13.39 -40.40 5.43
CA MET A 285 13.01 -39.32 6.35
C MET A 285 11.78 -39.78 7.16
N SER A 286 11.70 -39.44 8.46
CA SER A 286 10.61 -39.90 9.35
C SER A 286 9.21 -39.51 8.83
N SER A 287 8.28 -40.47 8.79
CA SER A 287 7.00 -40.43 8.05
C SER A 287 5.88 -39.55 8.63
N ASP A 288 6.01 -38.99 9.84
CA ASP A 288 4.90 -38.28 10.51
C ASP A 288 4.84 -36.76 10.25
N GLY A 289 5.80 -36.20 9.50
CA GLY A 289 5.87 -34.76 9.23
C GLY A 289 5.00 -34.24 8.07
N LEU A 290 4.52 -35.12 7.18
CA LEU A 290 3.77 -34.73 5.97
C LEU A 290 2.31 -34.34 6.27
N ALA A 291 1.66 -35.04 7.21
CA ALA A 291 0.27 -34.75 7.60
C ALA A 291 0.15 -33.44 8.40
N LEU A 292 1.15 -33.11 9.22
CA LEU A 292 1.17 -31.90 10.04
C LEU A 292 1.58 -30.65 9.25
N LEU A 293 2.33 -30.81 8.14
CA LEU A 293 2.68 -29.71 7.23
C LEU A 293 1.47 -29.25 6.40
N ALA A 294 0.59 -30.16 5.97
CA ALA A 294 -0.68 -29.79 5.32
C ALA A 294 -1.58 -28.96 6.27
N GLN A 295 -1.62 -29.35 7.55
CA GLN A 295 -2.34 -28.64 8.60
C GLN A 295 -1.69 -27.29 8.96
N ARG A 296 -0.34 -27.22 8.94
CA ARG A 296 0.41 -25.98 9.17
C ARG A 296 0.47 -25.07 7.95
N LEU A 297 0.34 -25.54 6.72
CA LEU A 297 0.22 -24.69 5.52
C LEU A 297 -1.16 -24.00 5.50
N GLN A 298 -2.20 -24.67 5.99
CA GLN A 298 -3.49 -24.05 6.33
C GLN A 298 -3.39 -23.07 7.50
N ALA A 299 -2.52 -23.31 8.49
CA ALA A 299 -2.31 -22.37 9.60
C ALA A 299 -1.36 -21.21 9.26
N LEU A 300 -0.37 -21.40 8.37
CA LEU A 300 0.58 -20.39 7.88
C LEU A 300 -0.04 -19.50 6.79
N SER A 301 -1.12 -19.96 6.14
CA SER A 301 -1.99 -19.08 5.36
C SER A 301 -2.86 -18.18 6.26
N GLU A 302 -3.09 -18.57 7.52
CA GLU A 302 -3.73 -17.72 8.54
C GLU A 302 -2.70 -16.86 9.33
N ASP A 303 -1.49 -17.36 9.60
CA ASP A 303 -0.38 -16.63 10.24
C ASP A 303 0.65 -16.16 9.20
N GLY A 304 0.27 -15.11 8.48
CA GLY A 304 0.90 -14.61 7.27
C GLY A 304 2.43 -14.49 7.23
N VAL A 305 2.95 -14.67 6.01
CA VAL A 305 4.27 -14.18 5.56
C VAL A 305 4.50 -12.76 6.11
N LYS A 306 5.48 -12.60 7.00
CA LYS A 306 5.92 -11.27 7.44
C LYS A 306 6.63 -10.59 6.27
N ILE A 307 5.86 -9.92 5.41
CA ILE A 307 6.43 -8.97 4.47
C ILE A 307 6.90 -7.78 5.32
N ASN A 308 8.21 -7.64 5.51
CA ASN A 308 8.75 -6.40 6.04
C ASN A 308 8.33 -5.28 5.07
N PRO A 309 7.58 -4.25 5.51
CA PRO A 309 7.31 -3.11 4.66
C PRO A 309 8.64 -2.54 4.17
N ALA A 310 8.69 -2.14 2.90
CA ALA A 310 9.92 -1.71 2.24
C ALA A 310 10.56 -0.43 2.85
N THR A 311 9.93 0.17 3.86
CA THR A 311 10.33 1.42 4.49
C THR A 311 10.44 1.28 6.01
N ALA A 312 11.19 2.19 6.65
CA ALA A 312 11.27 2.26 8.11
C ALA A 312 9.90 2.56 8.74
N ASN A 313 9.74 2.23 10.03
CA ASN A 313 8.53 2.54 10.80
C ASN A 313 8.57 3.97 11.35
N PRO A 314 7.68 4.88 10.92
CA PRO A 314 7.68 6.26 11.39
C PRO A 314 6.86 6.46 12.67
N ALA A 315 6.06 5.48 13.12
CA ALA A 315 5.23 5.61 14.33
C ALA A 315 5.99 6.08 15.59
N PRO A 316 7.20 5.56 15.90
CA PRO A 316 7.98 6.03 17.05
C PRO A 316 8.27 7.54 16.99
N LEU A 317 8.59 8.09 15.82
CA LEU A 317 8.84 9.51 15.64
C LEU A 317 7.60 10.34 16.00
N GLY A 318 6.43 9.92 15.50
CA GLY A 318 5.16 10.59 15.80
C GLY A 318 4.80 10.55 17.28
N LEU A 319 5.02 9.41 17.94
CA LEU A 319 4.72 9.23 19.36
C LEU A 319 5.67 10.00 20.27
N TYR A 320 6.97 10.06 19.95
CA TYR A 320 7.93 10.87 20.70
C TYR A 320 7.67 12.36 20.56
N GLY A 321 7.35 12.82 19.35
CA GLY A 321 6.95 14.20 19.09
C GLY A 321 5.75 14.62 19.92
N PHE A 322 4.70 13.79 19.92
CA PHE A 322 3.51 13.97 20.73
C PHE A 322 3.82 13.96 22.23
N ALA A 323 4.55 12.95 22.71
CA ALA A 323 4.79 12.73 24.14
C ALA A 323 5.58 13.88 24.77
N LEU A 324 6.70 14.29 24.16
CA LEU A 324 7.54 15.36 24.69
C LEU A 324 6.78 16.69 24.73
N THR A 325 6.11 17.05 23.63
CA THR A 325 5.37 18.30 23.53
C THR A 325 4.20 18.34 24.53
N THR A 326 3.51 17.22 24.70
CA THR A 326 2.43 17.07 25.70
C THR A 326 2.94 17.21 27.13
N ALA A 327 4.07 16.55 27.45
CA ALA A 327 4.69 16.63 28.77
C ALA A 327 5.14 18.06 29.13
N LEU A 328 5.74 18.78 28.17
CA LEU A 328 6.13 20.18 28.37
C LEU A 328 4.91 21.06 28.68
N LEU A 329 3.85 20.96 27.87
CA LEU A 329 2.63 21.73 28.12
C LEU A 329 2.00 21.38 29.46
N GLN A 330 2.00 20.10 29.85
CA GLN A 330 1.46 19.66 31.14
C GLN A 330 2.30 20.09 32.34
N GLY A 331 3.62 20.22 32.21
CA GLY A 331 4.47 20.81 33.24
C GLY A 331 4.05 22.25 33.58
N ALA A 332 3.70 23.02 32.56
CA ALA A 332 3.15 24.36 32.75
C ALA A 332 1.75 24.33 33.42
N LYS A 333 0.87 23.42 33.01
CA LYS A 333 -0.51 23.31 33.55
C LYS A 333 -0.55 22.82 35.00
N THR A 334 0.35 21.93 35.39
CA THR A 334 0.53 21.48 36.78
C THR A 334 1.21 22.52 37.67
N GLN A 335 1.83 23.55 37.08
CA GLN A 335 2.67 24.53 37.78
C GLN A 335 3.90 23.90 38.46
N LEU A 336 4.36 22.74 37.99
CA LEU A 336 5.65 22.17 38.40
C LEU A 336 6.82 23.00 37.90
N THR A 337 6.62 23.72 36.80
CA THR A 337 7.57 24.65 36.20
C THR A 337 6.96 26.03 36.08
N GLU A 338 7.79 27.03 35.74
CA GLU A 338 7.32 28.38 35.46
C GLU A 338 6.36 28.35 34.25
N PRO A 339 5.06 28.71 34.42
CA PRO A 339 4.04 28.39 33.42
C PRO A 339 4.22 29.11 32.08
N THR A 340 4.69 30.36 32.07
CA THR A 340 4.74 31.17 30.84
C THR A 340 5.88 30.71 29.93
N GLY A 341 7.11 30.64 30.46
CA GLY A 341 8.28 30.17 29.75
C GLY A 341 8.15 28.70 29.32
N THR A 342 7.59 27.83 30.16
CA THR A 342 7.36 26.43 29.78
C THR A 342 6.30 26.29 28.68
N THR A 343 5.24 27.11 28.71
CA THR A 343 4.24 27.12 27.62
C THR A 343 4.86 27.58 26.30
N GLN A 344 5.70 28.62 26.33
CA GLN A 344 6.42 29.09 25.13
C GLN A 344 7.38 28.01 24.59
N LEU A 345 8.05 27.29 25.48
CA LEU A 345 8.89 26.15 25.10
C LEU A 345 8.05 25.03 24.45
N ALA A 346 6.91 24.68 25.06
CA ALA A 346 5.97 23.69 24.50
C ALA A 346 5.45 24.12 23.12
N VAL A 347 5.14 25.40 22.92
CA VAL A 347 4.75 25.97 21.61
C VAL A 347 5.87 25.83 20.57
N SER A 348 7.13 26.07 20.95
CA SER A 348 8.28 25.92 20.05
C SER A 348 8.46 24.47 19.60
N PHE A 349 8.35 23.51 20.53
CA PHE A 349 8.35 22.08 20.21
C PHE A 349 7.09 21.66 19.44
N GLY A 350 5.96 22.31 19.69
CA GLY A 350 4.70 22.10 19.00
C GLY A 350 4.74 22.50 17.52
N PHE A 351 5.57 23.46 17.12
CA PHE A 351 5.76 23.73 15.69
C PHE A 351 6.48 22.57 14.97
N PHE A 352 7.60 22.12 15.52
CA PHE A 352 8.51 21.24 14.78
C PHE A 352 8.44 19.78 15.20
N PHE A 353 8.51 19.46 16.49
CA PHE A 353 8.61 18.08 16.94
C PHE A 353 7.24 17.43 17.14
N GLY A 354 6.39 18.03 17.98
CA GLY A 354 4.98 17.64 18.10
C GLY A 354 4.13 18.01 16.89
N GLY A 355 4.59 18.97 16.07
CA GLY A 355 3.89 19.44 14.88
C GLY A 355 4.37 18.76 13.61
N LEU A 356 5.34 19.39 12.94
CA LEU A 356 5.82 18.99 11.62
C LEU A 356 6.36 17.55 11.57
N ALA A 357 7.21 17.14 12.51
CA ALA A 357 7.78 15.79 12.52
C ALA A 357 6.72 14.71 12.75
N GLN A 358 5.76 14.96 13.66
CA GLN A 358 4.61 14.09 13.85
C GLN A 358 3.71 14.05 12.60
N PHE A 359 3.45 15.19 11.96
CA PHE A 359 2.70 15.25 10.72
C PHE A 359 3.38 14.45 9.59
N CYS A 360 4.69 14.63 9.41
CA CYS A 360 5.50 13.86 8.47
C CYS A 360 5.47 12.35 8.78
N ALA A 361 5.50 11.95 10.06
CA ALA A 361 5.35 10.55 10.44
C ALA A 361 4.02 9.98 9.93
N GLY A 362 2.92 10.72 10.06
CA GLY A 362 1.62 10.34 9.49
C GLY A 362 1.62 10.23 7.96
N LEU A 363 2.26 11.17 7.26
CA LEU A 363 2.42 11.06 5.80
C LEU A 363 3.25 9.83 5.39
N LEU A 364 4.23 9.43 6.19
CA LEU A 364 5.05 8.24 5.92
C LEU A 364 4.29 6.93 6.21
N GLU A 365 3.37 6.93 7.19
CA GLU A 365 2.46 5.79 7.44
C GLU A 365 1.58 5.46 6.22
N TYR A 366 1.35 6.43 5.33
CA TYR A 366 0.50 6.24 4.14
C TYR A 366 1.04 5.14 3.22
N GLN A 367 2.35 5.13 3.02
CA GLN A 367 3.03 4.13 2.19
C GLN A 367 3.07 2.74 2.86
N ARG A 368 2.98 2.71 4.19
CA ARG A 368 2.90 1.48 5.01
C ARG A 368 1.49 0.91 5.10
N ARG A 369 0.53 1.49 4.37
CA ARG A 369 -0.89 1.07 4.36
C ARG A 369 -1.55 1.16 5.73
N ASN A 370 -1.04 2.02 6.60
CA ASN A 370 -1.57 2.23 7.93
C ASN A 370 -2.52 3.44 7.94
N THR A 371 -3.78 3.20 7.60
CA THR A 371 -4.82 4.25 7.61
C THR A 371 -4.94 4.93 8.98
N PHE A 372 -4.90 4.15 10.07
CA PHE A 372 -5.00 4.71 11.41
C PHE A 372 -3.83 5.64 11.74
N GLY A 373 -2.59 5.18 11.54
CA GLY A 373 -1.38 5.96 11.76
C GLY A 373 -1.32 7.22 10.88
N THR A 374 -1.68 7.12 9.60
CA THR A 374 -1.75 8.28 8.70
C THR A 374 -2.70 9.34 9.23
N VAL A 375 -3.90 8.96 9.63
CA VAL A 375 -4.92 9.90 10.10
C VAL A 375 -4.53 10.46 11.46
N ALA A 376 -4.22 9.60 12.44
CA ALA A 376 -3.93 10.02 13.81
C ALA A 376 -2.72 10.97 13.90
N PHE A 377 -1.58 10.59 13.32
CA PHE A 377 -0.38 11.43 13.41
C PHE A 377 -0.51 12.74 12.61
N CYS A 378 -1.18 12.72 11.45
CA CYS A 378 -1.46 13.97 10.74
C CYS A 378 -2.42 14.88 11.51
N CYS A 379 -3.47 14.33 12.15
CA CYS A 379 -4.38 15.11 12.98
C CYS A 379 -3.64 15.82 14.13
N TYR A 380 -2.86 15.08 14.94
CA TYR A 380 -2.17 15.67 16.09
C TYR A 380 -0.97 16.54 15.71
N GLY A 381 -0.26 16.22 14.62
CA GLY A 381 0.76 17.11 14.08
C GLY A 381 0.17 18.46 13.65
N ALA A 382 -0.96 18.43 12.94
CA ALA A 382 -1.68 19.64 12.56
C ALA A 382 -2.24 20.41 13.76
N PHE A 383 -2.73 19.71 14.79
CA PHE A 383 -3.15 20.32 16.06
C PHE A 383 -2.06 21.17 16.68
N TRP A 384 -0.86 20.61 16.86
CA TRP A 384 0.24 21.31 17.52
C TRP A 384 0.71 22.51 16.72
N MET A 385 0.81 22.41 15.39
CA MET A 385 1.15 23.56 14.53
C MET A 385 0.08 24.66 14.60
N SER A 386 -1.21 24.29 14.61
CA SER A 386 -2.33 25.23 14.73
C SER A 386 -2.39 25.93 16.08
N LEU A 387 -2.16 25.21 17.18
CA LEU A 387 -2.08 25.82 18.50
C LEU A 387 -0.85 26.74 18.60
N ALA A 388 0.29 26.31 18.05
CA ALA A 388 1.53 27.06 18.13
C ALA A 388 1.46 28.39 17.35
N ILE A 389 0.86 28.41 16.15
CA ILE A 389 0.67 29.64 15.39
C ILE A 389 -0.32 30.59 16.07
N PHE A 390 -1.42 30.08 16.64
CA PHE A 390 -2.37 30.90 17.37
C PHE A 390 -1.69 31.60 18.55
N VAL A 391 -1.03 30.84 19.43
CA VAL A 391 -0.36 31.39 20.61
C VAL A 391 0.72 32.40 20.22
N THR A 392 1.46 32.13 19.15
CA THR A 392 2.51 33.03 18.64
C THR A 392 1.93 34.34 18.12
N LEU A 393 0.85 34.30 17.34
CA LEU A 393 0.19 35.50 16.79
C LEU A 393 -0.54 36.31 17.87
N SER A 394 -1.13 35.65 18.87
CA SER A 394 -1.69 36.33 20.05
C SER A 394 -0.60 37.00 20.89
N ALA A 395 0.56 36.34 21.07
CA ALA A 395 1.70 36.93 21.78
C ALA A 395 2.31 38.12 21.01
N ALA A 396 2.28 38.08 19.68
CA ALA A 396 2.70 39.19 18.82
C ALA A 396 1.69 40.35 18.77
N GLY A 397 0.51 40.21 19.37
CA GLY A 397 -0.55 41.22 19.35
C GLY A 397 -1.28 41.32 17.99
N VAL A 398 -1.08 40.36 17.10
CA VAL A 398 -1.81 40.25 15.82
C VAL A 398 -3.20 39.66 16.05
N TYR A 399 -3.29 38.64 16.91
CA TYR A 399 -4.55 38.08 17.37
C TYR A 399 -4.90 38.59 18.76
N GLU A 400 -6.20 38.55 19.06
CA GLU A 400 -6.70 38.78 20.41
C GLU A 400 -6.21 37.67 21.36
N LYS A 401 -6.29 37.97 22.65
CA LYS A 401 -5.95 36.99 23.69
C LYS A 401 -6.96 35.84 23.65
N THR A 402 -6.49 34.68 24.08
CA THR A 402 -7.21 33.42 24.01
C THR A 402 -8.66 33.52 24.53
N PRO A 403 -9.66 33.22 23.68
CA PRO A 403 -11.06 33.25 24.08
C PRO A 403 -11.37 32.04 24.97
N ILE A 404 -11.80 32.29 26.22
CA ILE A 404 -12.08 31.21 27.19
C ILE A 404 -13.07 30.18 26.62
N GLU A 405 -14.22 30.64 26.09
CA GLU A 405 -15.24 29.74 25.53
C GLU A 405 -14.79 29.08 24.22
N GLY A 406 -13.96 29.77 23.42
CA GLY A 406 -13.37 29.22 22.21
C GLY A 406 -12.39 28.08 22.51
N ASP A 407 -11.54 28.23 23.52
CA ASP A 407 -10.64 27.17 24.00
C ASP A 407 -11.43 25.95 24.51
N ARG A 408 -12.51 26.18 25.27
CA ARG A 408 -13.38 25.10 25.75
C ARG A 408 -14.00 24.33 24.59
N LEU A 409 -14.53 25.05 23.60
CA LEU A 409 -15.09 24.43 22.40
C LEU A 409 -14.01 23.64 21.64
N MET A 410 -12.83 24.22 21.44
CA MET A 410 -11.71 23.56 20.76
C MET A 410 -11.31 22.26 21.46
N LEU A 411 -11.06 22.32 22.76
CA LEU A 411 -10.67 21.15 23.54
C LEU A 411 -11.77 20.09 23.56
N THR A 412 -13.05 20.51 23.63
CA THR A 412 -14.20 19.59 23.56
C THR A 412 -14.25 18.87 22.22
N LEU A 413 -14.09 19.58 21.10
CA LEU A 413 -14.07 18.99 19.76
C LEU A 413 -12.88 18.04 19.57
N TRP A 414 -11.70 18.38 20.09
CA TRP A 414 -10.54 17.49 20.09
C TRP A 414 -10.75 16.24 20.96
N GLY A 415 -11.46 16.36 22.08
CA GLY A 415 -11.89 15.22 22.87
C GLY A 415 -12.85 14.30 22.11
N ILE A 416 -13.83 14.87 21.39
CA ILE A 416 -14.75 14.11 20.51
C ILE A 416 -13.97 13.40 19.40
N LEU A 417 -13.12 14.10 18.66
CA LEU A 417 -12.29 13.50 17.61
C LEU A 417 -11.41 12.38 18.18
N THR A 418 -10.76 12.61 19.31
CA THR A 418 -9.90 11.60 19.95
C THR A 418 -10.71 10.40 20.40
N PHE A 419 -11.93 10.59 20.91
CA PHE A 419 -12.82 9.49 21.27
C PHE A 419 -13.25 8.67 20.03
N LEU A 420 -13.52 9.32 18.89
CA LEU A 420 -13.81 8.63 17.63
C LEU A 420 -12.59 7.83 17.13
N LEU A 421 -11.38 8.38 17.28
CA LEU A 421 -10.14 7.65 17.01
C LEU A 421 -9.91 6.50 17.99
N TRP A 422 -10.28 6.65 19.27
CA TRP A 422 -10.22 5.59 20.27
C TRP A 422 -11.09 4.39 19.87
N LEU A 423 -12.30 4.60 19.33
CA LEU A 423 -13.12 3.50 18.80
C LEU A 423 -12.37 2.69 17.75
N CYS A 424 -11.47 3.31 16.98
CA CYS A 424 -10.66 2.63 15.98
C CYS A 424 -9.45 1.87 16.56
N THR A 425 -9.18 1.95 17.87
CA THR A 425 -8.04 1.27 18.50
C THR A 425 -8.34 -0.14 19.01
N PHE A 426 -9.60 -0.59 18.97
CA PHE A 426 -9.96 -1.91 19.52
C PHE A 426 -9.36 -3.10 18.75
N HIS A 427 -8.81 -2.87 17.56
CA HIS A 427 -8.07 -3.87 16.80
C HIS A 427 -6.54 -3.69 16.86
N THR A 428 -6.02 -2.82 17.73
CA THR A 428 -4.57 -2.62 17.89
C THR A 428 -4.05 -3.38 19.12
N ASN A 429 -3.72 -2.68 20.19
CA ASN A 429 -3.17 -3.24 21.41
C ASN A 429 -3.67 -2.42 22.62
N VAL A 430 -3.53 -2.97 23.83
CA VAL A 430 -4.03 -2.34 25.06
C VAL A 430 -3.38 -0.98 25.30
N VAL A 431 -2.09 -0.83 25.02
CA VAL A 431 -1.34 0.42 25.25
C VAL A 431 -1.87 1.54 24.35
N THR A 432 -2.00 1.29 23.05
CA THR A 432 -2.55 2.26 22.10
C THR A 432 -4.02 2.57 22.41
N CYS A 433 -4.81 1.56 22.78
CA CYS A 433 -6.20 1.77 23.19
C CYS A 433 -6.30 2.67 24.44
N TRP A 434 -5.48 2.40 25.45
CA TRP A 434 -5.39 3.22 26.65
C TRP A 434 -4.88 4.64 26.36
N LEU A 435 -3.91 4.79 25.45
CA LEU A 435 -3.37 6.09 25.04
C LEU A 435 -4.48 7.00 24.49
N PHE A 436 -5.27 6.51 23.54
CA PHE A 436 -6.34 7.32 22.94
C PHE A 436 -7.51 7.56 23.89
N PHE A 437 -7.89 6.57 24.71
CA PHE A 437 -8.91 6.77 25.74
C PHE A 437 -8.49 7.86 26.74
N SER A 438 -7.29 7.72 27.30
CA SER A 438 -6.75 8.67 28.27
C SER A 438 -6.54 10.05 27.65
N LEU A 439 -6.15 10.15 26.38
CA LEU A 439 -6.07 11.43 25.68
C LEU A 439 -7.45 12.09 25.47
N ALA A 440 -8.51 11.34 25.16
CA ALA A 440 -9.86 11.90 25.07
C ALA A 440 -10.30 12.49 26.42
N VAL A 441 -10.07 11.74 27.50
CA VAL A 441 -10.31 12.21 28.87
C VAL A 441 -9.48 13.46 29.19
N LEU A 442 -8.20 13.50 28.78
CA LEU A 442 -7.34 14.66 28.97
C LEU A 442 -7.95 15.92 28.33
N PHE A 443 -8.40 15.83 27.08
CA PHE A 443 -9.00 16.96 26.37
C PHE A 443 -10.25 17.48 27.09
N TRP A 444 -11.13 16.60 27.57
CA TRP A 444 -12.32 17.01 28.31
C TRP A 444 -12.01 17.58 29.70
N LEU A 445 -11.02 17.02 30.40
CA LEU A 445 -10.53 17.60 31.67
C LEU A 445 -9.96 19.00 31.45
N LEU A 446 -9.13 19.17 30.41
CA LEU A 446 -8.60 20.48 30.03
C LEU A 446 -9.74 21.44 29.67
N ALA A 447 -10.73 21.01 28.90
CA ALA A 447 -11.90 21.82 28.54
C ALA A 447 -12.66 22.29 29.79
N GLY A 448 -12.92 21.39 30.75
CA GLY A 448 -13.54 21.76 32.03
C GLY A 448 -12.68 22.72 32.86
N GLY A 449 -11.36 22.56 32.81
CA GLY A 449 -10.38 23.35 33.54
C GLY A 449 -10.13 24.76 32.98
N VAL A 450 -10.52 25.06 31.73
CA VAL A 450 -10.33 26.41 31.18
C VAL A 450 -11.21 27.43 31.91
N GLY A 451 -10.60 28.40 32.57
CA GLY A 451 -11.27 29.56 33.17
C GLY A 451 -10.63 30.00 34.49
N PRO A 452 -11.01 31.18 35.01
CA PRO A 452 -10.38 31.77 36.18
C PRO A 452 -10.89 31.22 37.52
N ALA A 453 -12.01 30.49 37.54
CA ALA A 453 -12.60 29.96 38.78
C ALA A 453 -11.64 28.97 39.46
N GLU A 454 -11.53 29.04 40.79
CA GLU A 454 -10.58 28.24 41.58
C GLU A 454 -10.73 26.72 41.35
N GLU A 455 -11.97 26.24 41.26
CA GLU A 455 -12.29 24.86 40.92
C GLU A 455 -11.73 24.45 39.55
N ARG A 456 -11.74 25.36 38.57
CA ARG A 456 -11.23 25.14 37.22
C ARG A 456 -9.71 25.16 37.16
N VAL A 457 -9.08 26.01 37.96
CA VAL A 457 -7.62 26.00 38.15
C VAL A 457 -7.18 24.67 38.77
N THR A 458 -7.92 24.19 39.77
CA THR A 458 -7.68 22.87 40.38
C THR A 458 -7.84 21.75 39.35
N LEU A 459 -8.92 21.78 38.57
CA LEU A 459 -9.15 20.81 37.49
C LEU A 459 -8.06 20.87 36.42
N THR A 460 -7.51 22.04 36.11
CA THR A 460 -6.38 22.21 35.19
C THR A 460 -5.11 21.53 35.71
N LYS A 461 -4.85 21.59 37.02
CA LYS A 461 -3.71 20.88 37.64
C LYS A 461 -3.91 19.36 37.57
N VAL A 462 -5.13 18.88 37.85
CA VAL A 462 -5.50 17.47 37.70
C VAL A 462 -5.32 17.00 36.24
N ALA A 463 -5.81 17.80 35.29
CA ALA A 463 -5.65 17.54 33.85
C ALA A 463 -4.16 17.49 33.46
N GLY A 464 -3.34 18.41 34.00
CA GLY A 464 -1.89 18.39 33.79
C GLY A 464 -1.23 17.11 34.30
N GLY A 465 -1.58 16.66 35.51
CA GLY A 465 -1.11 15.38 36.05
C GLY A 465 -1.53 14.19 35.19
N TRP A 466 -2.79 14.17 34.76
CA TRP A 466 -3.30 13.17 33.83
C TRP A 466 -2.56 13.18 32.48
N GLY A 467 -2.22 14.35 31.97
CA GLY A 467 -1.50 14.46 30.70
C GLY A 467 -0.02 14.06 30.79
N PHE A 468 0.62 14.09 31.96
CA PHE A 468 1.92 13.43 32.15
C PHE A 468 1.82 11.92 32.00
N MET A 469 0.74 11.30 32.51
CA MET A 469 0.49 9.87 32.30
C MET A 469 0.26 9.58 30.81
N VAL A 470 -0.53 10.40 30.10
CA VAL A 470 -0.72 10.27 28.65
C VAL A 470 0.62 10.34 27.90
N ALA A 471 1.48 11.31 28.24
CA ALA A 471 2.80 11.44 27.65
C ALA A 471 3.70 10.24 27.94
N ALA A 472 3.68 9.71 29.18
CA ALA A 472 4.45 8.53 29.56
C ALA A 472 4.01 7.28 28.78
N VAL A 473 2.70 7.08 28.60
CA VAL A 473 2.15 5.99 27.78
C VAL A 473 2.56 6.13 26.32
N ALA A 474 2.54 7.36 25.77
CA ALA A 474 2.99 7.60 24.40
C ALA A 474 4.49 7.34 24.20
N PHE A 475 5.34 7.75 25.16
CA PHE A 475 6.77 7.38 25.16
C PHE A 475 6.95 5.87 25.18
N TYR A 476 6.24 5.19 26.06
CA TYR A 476 6.29 3.73 26.17
C TYR A 476 5.90 3.05 24.86
N ASP A 477 4.78 3.45 24.23
CA ASP A 477 4.29 2.86 23.00
C ASP A 477 5.26 3.12 21.82
N GLY A 478 5.81 4.33 21.75
CA GLY A 478 6.84 4.69 20.76
C GLY A 478 8.12 3.90 20.92
N THR A 479 8.58 3.70 22.17
CA THR A 479 9.75 2.88 22.47
C THR A 479 9.49 1.39 22.22
N ALA A 480 8.30 0.89 22.53
CA ALA A 480 7.92 -0.49 22.26
C ALA A 480 7.96 -0.79 20.76
N ALA A 481 7.41 0.11 19.94
CA ALA A 481 7.46 0.01 18.48
C ALA A 481 8.91 0.11 17.95
N LEU A 482 9.72 1.07 18.44
CA LEU A 482 11.10 1.23 18.00
C LEU A 482 11.98 0.02 18.36
N MET A 483 11.88 -0.46 19.60
CA MET A 483 12.65 -1.63 20.06
C MET A 483 12.26 -2.87 19.27
N LYS A 484 10.98 -3.03 18.94
CA LYS A 484 10.57 -4.16 18.09
C LYS A 484 11.28 -4.16 16.74
N ASP A 485 11.39 -2.99 16.11
CA ASP A 485 12.06 -2.88 14.81
C ASP A 485 13.57 -3.05 14.92
N VAL A 486 14.20 -2.50 15.95
CA VAL A 486 15.65 -2.63 16.19
C VAL A 486 16.05 -4.06 16.53
N TYR A 487 15.29 -4.74 17.40
CA TYR A 487 15.61 -6.08 17.89
C TYR A 487 14.92 -7.22 17.12
N GLY A 488 14.05 -6.90 16.15
CA GLY A 488 13.30 -7.87 15.35
C GLY A 488 12.24 -8.68 16.11
N ARG A 489 12.02 -8.40 17.40
CA ARG A 489 11.05 -9.09 18.28
C ARG A 489 10.45 -8.11 19.29
N GLN A 490 9.23 -8.37 19.74
CA GLN A 490 8.60 -7.54 20.76
C GLN A 490 9.37 -7.68 22.09
N ILE A 491 9.98 -6.58 22.55
CA ILE A 491 10.69 -6.53 23.84
C ILE A 491 9.79 -6.00 24.95
N LEU A 492 9.13 -4.86 24.71
CA LEU A 492 8.22 -4.25 25.68
C LEU A 492 6.80 -4.79 25.49
N PRO A 493 6.08 -5.18 26.56
CA PRO A 493 4.74 -5.73 26.42
C PRO A 493 3.74 -4.66 25.97
N VAL A 494 2.97 -4.96 24.93
CA VAL A 494 1.89 -4.08 24.42
C VAL A 494 0.50 -4.72 24.49
N TRP A 495 0.43 -6.03 24.79
CA TRP A 495 -0.79 -6.85 24.88
C TRP A 495 -1.75 -6.64 23.69
N PRO A 496 -1.57 -7.39 22.59
CA PRO A 496 -2.46 -7.31 21.43
C PRO A 496 -3.91 -7.62 21.83
N LEU A 497 -4.86 -6.80 21.36
CA LEU A 497 -6.29 -7.08 21.53
C LEU A 497 -6.72 -8.15 20.52
N LYS A 498 -7.56 -9.10 20.93
CA LYS A 498 -8.00 -10.21 20.06
C LYS A 498 -8.67 -9.63 18.79
N PRO A 499 -8.24 -10.04 17.59
CA PRO A 499 -8.90 -9.61 16.37
C PRO A 499 -10.32 -10.18 16.34
N VAL A 500 -11.33 -9.31 16.20
CA VAL A 500 -12.68 -9.74 15.85
C VAL A 500 -12.62 -10.27 14.40
N ASN A 501 -12.84 -11.57 14.21
CA ASN A 501 -12.86 -12.26 12.89
C ASN A 501 -11.50 -12.41 12.16
N LYS A 502 -10.47 -12.93 12.81
CA LYS A 502 -9.19 -13.40 12.18
C LYS A 502 -8.37 -12.37 11.37
N VAL A 503 -8.79 -11.10 11.27
CA VAL A 503 -7.98 -10.02 10.68
C VAL A 503 -7.06 -9.43 11.76
N SER A 504 -5.80 -9.87 11.79
CA SER A 504 -4.75 -9.28 12.63
C SER A 504 -4.27 -7.96 12.01
N LEU A 505 -4.57 -6.83 12.64
CA LEU A 505 -3.76 -5.64 12.43
C LEU A 505 -2.43 -5.85 13.17
N GLY A 506 -1.31 -5.52 12.52
CA GLY A 506 -0.03 -5.35 13.20
C GLY A 506 -0.06 -4.12 14.11
N ASP A 507 1.05 -3.91 14.81
CA ASP A 507 1.22 -2.82 15.77
C ASP A 507 0.82 -1.47 15.15
N PHE A 508 0.08 -0.68 15.93
CA PHE A 508 -0.46 0.62 15.52
C PHE A 508 -1.42 0.61 14.31
N GLY A 509 -2.12 -0.49 14.03
CA GLY A 509 -3.18 -0.52 13.02
C GLY A 509 -2.69 -0.80 11.60
N THR A 510 -1.46 -1.31 11.44
CA THR A 510 -0.94 -1.78 10.16
C THR A 510 -1.75 -2.99 9.67
N LYS A 511 -2.41 -2.92 8.51
CA LYS A 511 -3.09 -4.11 7.97
C LYS A 511 -2.06 -5.17 7.56
N ARG A 512 -2.14 -6.37 8.14
CA ARG A 512 -1.47 -7.55 7.59
C ARG A 512 -2.44 -8.22 6.62
N PHE A 513 -2.14 -8.17 5.33
CA PHE A 513 -2.75 -9.06 4.35
C PHE A 513 -1.71 -10.06 3.88
N VAL A 514 -2.13 -11.32 3.81
CA VAL A 514 -1.45 -12.35 3.04
C VAL A 514 -1.87 -12.10 1.59
N ASP A 515 -0.99 -11.51 0.78
CA ASP A 515 -1.22 -11.38 -0.65
C ASP A 515 -1.15 -12.80 -1.26
N THR A 516 -2.29 -13.50 -1.37
CA THR A 516 -2.40 -14.77 -2.12
C THR A 516 -2.65 -14.57 -3.61
N GLU A 517 -2.75 -13.32 -4.09
CA GLU A 517 -2.92 -13.05 -5.52
C GLU A 517 -1.88 -12.04 -6.00
N ALA A 518 -0.92 -12.55 -6.78
CA ALA A 518 0.04 -11.76 -7.54
C ALA A 518 -0.69 -10.96 -8.63
N GLY A 519 -1.28 -9.82 -8.25
CA GLY A 519 -1.99 -8.93 -9.17
C GLY A 519 -2.52 -7.63 -8.56
N ALA A 520 -2.71 -7.56 -7.24
CA ALA A 520 -3.17 -6.32 -6.60
C ALA A 520 -2.01 -5.30 -6.50
N LYS A 521 -2.05 -4.24 -7.34
CA LYS A 521 -1.23 -3.03 -7.14
C LYS A 521 -1.27 -2.62 -5.67
N ALA A 522 -0.11 -2.34 -5.10
CA ALA A 522 0.06 -2.02 -3.69
C ALA A 522 -0.98 -0.99 -3.19
N ALA A 523 -1.96 -1.43 -2.41
CA ALA A 523 -3.02 -0.57 -1.90
C ALA A 523 -2.48 0.32 -0.78
N THR A 524 -2.33 1.63 -1.01
CA THR A 524 -1.89 2.61 0.00
C THR A 524 -2.94 2.81 1.10
N ALA A 525 -2.62 3.56 2.17
CA ALA A 525 -3.60 3.94 3.20
C ALA A 525 -4.73 4.82 2.63
N ASN A 526 -5.86 4.93 3.33
CA ASN A 526 -6.98 5.80 2.95
C ASN A 526 -6.87 7.18 3.64
N PRO A 527 -6.61 8.27 2.92
CA PRO A 527 -6.43 9.59 3.52
C PRO A 527 -7.77 10.34 3.69
N ALA A 528 -8.89 9.89 3.12
CA ALA A 528 -10.18 10.58 3.22
C ALA A 528 -10.60 10.95 4.66
N PRO A 529 -10.45 10.09 5.69
CA PRO A 529 -10.79 10.45 7.05
C PRO A 529 -10.00 11.66 7.58
N LEU A 530 -8.72 11.79 7.19
CA LEU A 530 -7.90 12.95 7.57
C LEU A 530 -8.50 14.25 7.04
N GLY A 531 -8.89 14.25 5.76
CA GLY A 531 -9.51 15.41 5.11
C GLY A 531 -10.86 15.77 5.74
N LEU A 532 -11.67 14.76 6.06
CA LEU A 532 -12.98 14.95 6.68
C LEU A 532 -12.88 15.47 8.13
N TYR A 533 -11.94 14.95 8.92
CA TYR A 533 -11.73 15.45 10.28
C TYR A 533 -11.15 16.87 10.31
N GLY A 534 -10.21 17.18 9.43
CA GLY A 534 -9.66 18.53 9.28
C GLY A 534 -10.74 19.54 8.93
N PHE A 535 -11.62 19.18 7.99
CA PHE A 535 -12.80 19.97 7.64
C PHE A 535 -13.78 20.11 8.81
N ALA A 536 -14.17 19.00 9.44
CA ALA A 536 -15.20 18.96 10.48
C ALA A 536 -14.84 19.85 11.67
N LEU A 537 -13.64 19.67 12.23
CA LEU A 537 -13.22 20.37 13.43
C LEU A 537 -13.05 21.88 13.18
N THR A 538 -12.40 22.24 12.07
CA THR A 538 -12.18 23.65 11.71
C THR A 538 -13.51 24.36 11.42
N THR A 539 -14.45 23.67 10.76
CA THR A 539 -15.80 24.18 10.49
C THR A 539 -16.60 24.37 11.78
N ALA A 540 -16.58 23.39 12.69
CA ALA A 540 -17.27 23.47 13.98
C ALA A 540 -16.74 24.62 14.85
N LEU A 541 -15.42 24.84 14.87
CA LEU A 541 -14.81 25.97 15.57
C LEU A 541 -15.30 27.31 15.04
N LEU A 542 -15.27 27.50 13.72
CA LEU A 542 -15.76 28.73 13.10
C LEU A 542 -17.26 28.93 13.37
N GLN A 543 -18.05 27.85 13.35
CA GLN A 543 -19.48 27.90 13.63
C GLN A 543 -19.80 28.23 15.10
N GLY A 544 -18.96 27.85 16.05
CA GLY A 544 -19.05 28.31 17.44
C GLY A 544 -18.97 29.83 17.57
N ALA A 545 -18.17 30.48 16.74
CA ALA A 545 -18.11 31.93 16.66
C ALA A 545 -19.36 32.52 15.97
N LYS A 546 -19.84 31.90 14.88
CA LYS A 546 -21.01 32.39 14.11
C LYS A 546 -22.34 32.25 14.87
N THR A 547 -22.48 31.22 15.69
CA THR A 547 -23.63 31.05 16.60
C THR A 547 -23.61 32.02 17.77
N GLN A 548 -22.49 32.71 18.03
CA GLN A 548 -22.26 33.51 19.24
C GLN A 548 -22.35 32.70 20.55
N LEU A 549 -22.16 31.37 20.48
CA LEU A 549 -21.94 30.55 21.68
C LEU A 549 -20.60 30.88 22.35
N THR A 550 -19.69 31.47 21.59
CA THR A 550 -18.34 31.87 22.01
C THR A 550 -18.09 33.33 21.65
N GLU A 551 -17.02 33.91 22.21
CA GLU A 551 -16.55 35.24 21.79
C GLU A 551 -16.16 35.20 20.29
N PRO A 552 -16.79 36.01 19.41
CA PRO A 552 -16.69 35.79 17.97
C PRO A 552 -15.31 36.05 17.35
N THR A 553 -14.58 37.07 17.79
CA THR A 553 -13.37 37.55 17.13
C THR A 553 -12.19 36.62 17.39
N GLY A 554 -11.85 36.41 18.67
CA GLY A 554 -10.81 35.50 19.10
C GLY A 554 -11.12 34.06 18.70
N THR A 555 -12.39 33.62 18.76
CA THR A 555 -12.74 32.25 18.34
C THR A 555 -12.63 32.08 16.82
N THR A 556 -12.93 33.13 16.04
CA THR A 556 -12.65 33.13 14.59
C THR A 556 -11.15 33.03 14.33
N GLN A 557 -10.32 33.79 15.05
CA GLN A 557 -8.86 33.75 14.95
C GLN A 557 -8.28 32.36 15.32
N LEU A 558 -8.85 31.73 16.35
CA LEU A 558 -8.53 30.35 16.71
C LEU A 558 -8.92 29.39 15.59
N ALA A 559 -10.14 29.48 15.07
CA ALA A 559 -10.62 28.64 13.97
C ALA A 559 -9.73 28.77 12.70
N VAL A 560 -9.32 29.98 12.32
CA VAL A 560 -8.44 30.17 11.17
C VAL A 560 -7.00 29.69 11.41
N SER A 561 -6.55 29.63 12.67
CA SER A 561 -5.28 28.97 13.02
C SER A 561 -5.33 27.47 12.72
N PHE A 562 -6.48 26.84 12.98
CA PHE A 562 -6.78 25.48 12.51
C PHE A 562 -6.96 25.42 10.99
N GLY A 563 -7.42 26.51 10.37
CA GLY A 563 -7.48 26.69 8.91
C GLY A 563 -6.11 26.72 8.22
N PHE A 564 -5.02 27.12 8.88
CA PHE A 564 -3.67 27.00 8.29
C PHE A 564 -3.25 25.53 8.13
N PHE A 565 -3.35 24.74 9.20
CA PHE A 565 -2.73 23.42 9.24
C PHE A 565 -3.72 22.25 9.22
N PHE A 566 -4.81 22.26 9.98
CA PHE A 566 -5.70 21.10 10.06
C PHE A 566 -6.79 21.10 8.99
N GLY A 567 -7.64 22.13 8.97
CA GLY A 567 -8.58 22.37 7.87
C GLY A 567 -7.88 22.78 6.57
N GLY A 568 -6.62 23.25 6.65
CA GLY A 568 -5.81 23.66 5.50
C GLY A 568 -4.87 22.58 5.00
N LEU A 569 -3.61 22.62 5.46
CA LEU A 569 -2.52 21.76 5.00
C LEU A 569 -2.85 20.26 5.08
N ALA A 570 -3.39 19.76 6.20
CA ALA A 570 -3.71 18.35 6.39
C ALA A 570 -4.83 17.89 5.45
N GLN A 571 -5.88 18.71 5.30
CA GLN A 571 -6.93 18.46 4.33
C GLN A 571 -6.40 18.49 2.89
N PHE A 572 -5.55 19.47 2.55
CA PHE A 572 -4.94 19.55 1.22
C PHE A 572 -4.04 18.33 0.93
N CYS A 573 -3.20 17.93 1.89
CA CYS A 573 -2.40 16.71 1.80
C CYS A 573 -3.27 15.46 1.63
N ALA A 574 -4.41 15.36 2.32
CA ALA A 574 -5.35 14.26 2.11
C ALA A 574 -5.83 14.19 0.64
N GLY A 575 -6.13 15.34 0.04
CA GLY A 575 -6.45 15.44 -1.39
C GLY A 575 -5.31 14.99 -2.31
N LEU A 576 -4.07 15.40 -2.04
CA LEU A 576 -2.90 14.93 -2.79
C LEU A 576 -2.67 13.41 -2.65
N LEU A 577 -2.99 12.83 -1.50
CA LEU A 577 -2.89 11.39 -1.26
C LEU A 577 -4.05 10.62 -1.91
N GLU A 578 -5.24 11.22 -2.06
CA GLU A 578 -6.35 10.67 -2.84
C GLU A 578 -6.01 10.56 -4.34
N TYR A 579 -5.17 11.47 -4.86
CA TYR A 579 -4.70 11.43 -6.25
C TYR A 579 -3.97 10.12 -6.54
N GLN A 580 -3.11 9.69 -5.62
CA GLN A 580 -2.37 8.43 -5.73
C GLN A 580 -3.30 7.20 -5.69
N ARG A 581 -4.46 7.31 -5.03
CA ARG A 581 -5.53 6.30 -5.02
C ARG A 581 -6.45 6.36 -6.23
N ARG A 582 -6.20 7.27 -7.18
CA ARG A 582 -7.05 7.52 -8.37
C ARG A 582 -8.47 7.93 -8.01
N ASN A 583 -8.65 8.58 -6.86
CA ASN A 583 -9.92 9.16 -6.46
C ASN A 583 -9.97 10.62 -6.89
N THR A 584 -10.49 10.89 -8.09
CA THR A 584 -10.60 12.25 -8.62
C THR A 584 -11.48 13.13 -7.75
N PHE A 585 -12.61 12.60 -7.26
CA PHE A 585 -13.53 13.37 -6.43
C PHE A 585 -12.88 13.80 -5.12
N GLY A 586 -12.31 12.85 -4.37
CA GLY A 586 -11.59 13.14 -3.13
C GLY A 586 -10.41 14.10 -3.34
N THR A 587 -9.65 13.92 -4.43
CA THR A 587 -8.54 14.83 -4.79
C THR A 587 -9.03 16.26 -4.93
N VAL A 588 -10.04 16.49 -5.78
CA VAL A 588 -10.53 17.84 -6.07
C VAL A 588 -11.19 18.43 -4.83
N ALA A 589 -12.07 17.69 -4.16
CA ALA A 589 -12.79 18.19 -2.99
C ALA A 589 -11.84 18.61 -1.85
N PHE A 590 -10.95 17.72 -1.42
CA PHE A 590 -10.06 18.02 -0.30
C PHE A 590 -9.00 19.06 -0.64
N CYS A 591 -8.46 19.08 -1.87
CA CYS A 591 -7.56 20.15 -2.28
C CYS A 591 -8.26 21.51 -2.36
N CYS A 592 -9.49 21.59 -2.87
CA CYS A 592 -10.25 22.84 -2.91
C CYS A 592 -10.54 23.37 -1.50
N TYR A 593 -11.07 22.56 -0.59
CA TYR A 593 -11.38 23.02 0.77
C TYR A 593 -10.14 23.26 1.64
N GLY A 594 -9.07 22.48 1.45
CA GLY A 594 -7.78 22.76 2.11
C GLY A 594 -7.22 24.11 1.66
N ALA A 595 -7.24 24.39 0.36
CA ALA A 595 -6.81 25.68 -0.18
C ALA A 595 -7.74 26.83 0.26
N PHE A 596 -9.05 26.60 0.38
CA PHE A 596 -10.01 27.57 0.92
C PHE A 596 -9.62 27.98 2.34
N TRP A 597 -9.41 27.02 3.24
CA TRP A 597 -9.08 27.28 4.63
C TRP A 597 -7.75 28.02 4.79
N MET A 598 -6.73 27.62 4.03
CA MET A 598 -5.45 28.33 4.01
C MET A 598 -5.61 29.77 3.50
N SER A 599 -6.41 29.98 2.44
CA SER A 599 -6.66 31.31 1.89
C SER A 599 -7.38 32.21 2.89
N LEU A 600 -8.42 31.68 3.54
CA LEU A 600 -9.16 32.40 4.59
C LEU A 600 -8.25 32.70 5.79
N ALA A 601 -7.35 31.78 6.15
CA ALA A 601 -6.42 31.97 7.26
C ALA A 601 -5.38 33.04 6.98
N ILE A 602 -4.77 33.04 5.79
CA ILE A 602 -3.85 34.10 5.36
C ILE A 602 -4.56 35.45 5.35
N PHE A 603 -5.73 35.53 4.69
CA PHE A 603 -6.50 36.77 4.60
C PHE A 603 -6.83 37.33 5.99
N THR A 604 -7.43 36.50 6.86
CA THR A 604 -7.82 36.92 8.22
C THR A 604 -6.62 37.37 9.04
N THR A 605 -5.48 36.70 8.91
CA THR A 605 -4.24 37.06 9.63
C THR A 605 -3.67 38.39 9.15
N LEU A 606 -3.61 38.60 7.84
CA LEU A 606 -3.10 39.84 7.27
C LEU A 606 -4.03 41.01 7.54
N SER A 607 -5.35 40.80 7.52
CA SER A 607 -6.33 41.81 7.93
C SER A 607 -6.23 42.13 9.42
N ALA A 608 -6.06 41.13 10.30
CA ALA A 608 -5.87 41.34 11.73
C ALA A 608 -4.58 42.11 12.04
N GLY A 609 -3.51 41.87 11.27
CA GLY A 609 -2.26 42.63 11.35
C GLY A 609 -2.29 44.01 10.68
N GLY A 610 -3.42 44.42 10.07
CA GLY A 610 -3.56 45.71 9.38
C GLY A 610 -2.83 45.81 8.04
N VAL A 611 -2.39 44.70 7.47
CA VAL A 611 -1.75 44.63 6.14
C VAL A 611 -2.80 44.69 5.03
N TYR A 612 -3.93 44.00 5.22
CA TYR A 612 -5.07 44.04 4.32
C TYR A 612 -6.20 44.87 4.92
N GLU A 613 -6.89 45.61 4.07
CA GLU A 613 -8.15 46.25 4.43
C GLU A 613 -9.25 45.19 4.65
N LYS A 614 -10.27 45.55 5.45
CA LYS A 614 -11.43 44.67 5.63
C LYS A 614 -12.22 44.59 4.32
N THR A 615 -12.64 43.40 3.94
CA THR A 615 -13.47 43.22 2.74
C THR A 615 -14.76 44.04 2.86
N PRO A 616 -15.20 44.71 1.79
CA PRO A 616 -16.59 45.15 1.68
C PRO A 616 -17.56 43.98 1.83
N ILE A 617 -18.75 44.25 2.38
CA ILE A 617 -19.79 43.23 2.62
C ILE A 617 -20.13 42.47 1.33
N GLU A 618 -20.18 43.16 0.20
CA GLU A 618 -20.46 42.60 -1.12
C GLU A 618 -19.40 41.57 -1.53
N GLY A 619 -18.14 41.79 -1.16
CA GLY A 619 -17.04 40.88 -1.45
C GLY A 619 -17.15 39.56 -0.69
N ASP A 620 -17.43 39.63 0.62
CA ASP A 620 -17.63 38.44 1.45
C ASP A 620 -18.84 37.62 0.98
N ARG A 621 -19.94 38.31 0.61
CA ARG A 621 -21.13 37.67 0.03
C ARG A 621 -20.84 36.97 -1.29
N LEU A 622 -20.12 37.64 -2.19
CA LEU A 622 -19.75 37.09 -3.49
C LEU A 622 -18.89 35.84 -3.30
N MET A 623 -17.85 35.93 -2.46
CA MET A 623 -16.97 34.81 -2.16
C MET A 623 -17.78 33.59 -1.66
N LEU A 624 -18.59 33.77 -0.61
CA LEU A 624 -19.39 32.68 -0.03
C LEU A 624 -20.41 32.11 -1.02
N THR A 625 -21.02 32.96 -1.86
CA THR A 625 -21.97 32.53 -2.89
C THR A 625 -21.28 31.65 -3.93
N LEU A 626 -20.10 32.06 -4.42
CA LEU A 626 -19.31 31.29 -5.39
C LEU A 626 -18.86 29.96 -4.80
N TRP A 627 -18.47 29.92 -3.52
CA TRP A 627 -18.17 28.67 -2.82
C TRP A 627 -19.39 27.77 -2.66
N GLY A 628 -20.57 28.34 -2.41
CA GLY A 628 -21.82 27.59 -2.42
C GLY A 628 -22.14 26.97 -3.79
N ILE A 629 -21.91 27.72 -4.88
CA ILE A 629 -22.07 27.20 -6.26
C ILE A 629 -21.07 26.07 -6.53
N LEU A 630 -19.78 26.26 -6.24
CA LEU A 630 -18.76 25.23 -6.40
C LEU A 630 -19.11 23.96 -5.60
N THR A 631 -19.54 24.14 -4.35
CA THR A 631 -19.95 23.03 -3.48
C THR A 631 -21.16 22.31 -4.03
N PHE A 632 -22.14 23.03 -4.57
CA PHE A 632 -23.31 22.44 -5.22
C PHE A 632 -22.93 21.64 -6.48
N LEU A 633 -21.97 22.13 -7.27
CA LEU A 633 -21.44 21.37 -8.42
C LEU A 633 -20.73 20.10 -7.97
N LEU A 634 -19.95 20.15 -6.88
CA LEU A 634 -19.33 18.97 -6.29
C LEU A 634 -20.38 18.01 -5.71
N TRP A 635 -21.47 18.52 -5.15
CA TRP A 635 -22.59 17.70 -4.67
C TRP A 635 -23.20 16.86 -5.80
N LEU A 636 -23.36 17.39 -7.02
CA LEU A 636 -23.85 16.59 -8.16
C LEU A 636 -22.95 15.37 -8.46
N CYS A 637 -21.65 15.46 -8.17
CA CYS A 637 -20.72 14.34 -8.32
C CYS A 637 -20.86 13.27 -7.22
N THR A 638 -21.58 13.55 -6.14
CA THR A 638 -21.74 12.61 -5.01
C THR A 638 -22.84 11.57 -5.19
N PHE A 639 -23.68 11.68 -6.23
CA PHE A 639 -24.80 10.75 -6.45
C PHE A 639 -24.40 9.29 -6.68
N HIS A 640 -23.13 9.05 -6.98
CA HIS A 640 -22.56 7.71 -7.08
C HIS A 640 -21.70 7.29 -5.88
N THR A 641 -21.80 8.00 -4.75
CA THR A 641 -21.08 7.69 -3.52
C THR A 641 -22.01 7.00 -2.51
N ASN A 642 -22.33 7.66 -1.41
CA ASN A 642 -23.21 7.17 -0.36
C ASN A 642 -24.09 8.33 0.15
N VAL A 643 -25.17 8.01 0.87
CA VAL A 643 -26.14 9.02 1.35
C VAL A 643 -25.47 10.03 2.27
N VAL A 644 -24.52 9.61 3.11
CA VAL A 644 -23.83 10.49 4.08
C VAL A 644 -22.98 11.53 3.36
N THR A 645 -22.14 11.11 2.41
CA THR A 645 -21.30 12.02 1.61
C THR A 645 -22.17 12.93 0.73
N CYS A 646 -23.25 12.41 0.16
CA CYS A 646 -24.20 13.21 -0.61
C CYS A 646 -24.87 14.30 0.26
N TRP A 647 -25.34 13.92 1.45
CA TRP A 647 -25.91 14.84 2.41
C TRP A 647 -24.89 15.87 2.91
N LEU A 648 -23.64 15.47 3.13
CA LEU A 648 -22.56 16.36 3.56
C LEU A 648 -22.35 17.51 2.57
N PHE A 649 -22.21 17.22 1.28
CA PHE A 649 -21.99 18.26 0.27
C PHE A 649 -23.24 19.10 0.01
N PHE A 650 -24.43 18.48 0.03
CA PHE A 650 -25.69 19.23 -0.08
C PHE A 650 -25.86 20.24 1.05
N SER A 651 -25.69 19.76 2.29
CA SER A 651 -25.80 20.60 3.48
C SER A 651 -24.69 21.65 3.53
N LEU A 652 -23.48 21.36 3.06
CA LEU A 652 -22.41 22.36 2.95
C LEU A 652 -22.72 23.45 1.91
N ALA A 653 -23.35 23.12 0.77
CA ALA A 653 -23.76 24.13 -0.21
C ALA A 653 -24.78 25.11 0.42
N ILE A 654 -25.77 24.56 1.14
CA ILE A 654 -26.74 25.34 1.91
C ILE A 654 -26.03 26.21 2.95
N LEU A 655 -25.05 25.66 3.68
CA LEU A 655 -24.28 26.41 4.67
C LEU A 655 -23.64 27.66 4.06
N PHE A 656 -22.98 27.53 2.91
CA PHE A 656 -22.34 28.66 2.23
C PHE A 656 -23.35 29.74 1.82
N TRP A 657 -24.51 29.34 1.30
CA TRP A 657 -25.56 30.31 0.92
C TRP A 657 -26.22 30.97 2.14
N LEU A 658 -26.43 30.24 3.23
CA LEU A 658 -26.90 30.81 4.49
C LEU A 658 -25.89 31.82 5.06
N LEU A 659 -24.60 31.47 5.06
CA LEU A 659 -23.53 32.37 5.47
C LEU A 659 -23.47 33.61 4.56
N ALA A 660 -23.59 33.45 3.25
CA ALA A 660 -23.64 34.57 2.30
C ALA A 660 -24.83 35.50 2.57
N GLY A 661 -26.02 34.95 2.79
CA GLY A 661 -27.20 35.73 3.18
C GLY A 661 -27.00 36.45 4.53
N GLY A 662 -26.31 35.81 5.46
CA GLY A 662 -26.03 36.32 6.80
C GLY A 662 -24.97 37.42 6.88
N VAL A 663 -24.15 37.63 5.84
CA VAL A 663 -23.15 38.71 5.86
C VAL A 663 -23.85 40.07 5.87
N GLY A 664 -23.70 40.84 6.94
CA GLY A 664 -24.11 42.23 7.05
C GLY A 664 -24.58 42.60 8.46
N PRO A 665 -24.75 43.91 8.74
CA PRO A 665 -25.02 44.39 10.10
C PRO A 665 -26.50 44.34 10.50
N SER A 666 -27.44 44.09 9.58
CA SER A 666 -28.87 44.10 9.93
C SER A 666 -29.23 42.94 10.85
N GLU A 667 -30.19 43.16 11.74
CA GLU A 667 -30.62 42.17 12.75
C GLU A 667 -31.05 40.83 12.12
N GLU A 668 -31.77 40.90 11.00
CA GLU A 668 -32.17 39.73 10.20
C GLU A 668 -30.95 38.92 9.72
N ARG A 669 -29.87 39.60 9.31
CA ARG A 669 -28.65 38.95 8.80
C ARG A 669 -27.80 38.36 9.92
N VAL A 670 -27.74 39.03 11.06
CA VAL A 670 -27.13 38.47 12.28
C VAL A 670 -27.87 37.21 12.71
N THR A 671 -29.20 37.24 12.69
CA THR A 671 -30.05 36.07 12.98
C THR A 671 -29.79 34.94 12.00
N LEU A 672 -29.73 35.24 10.70
CA LEU A 672 -29.40 34.27 9.66
C LEU A 672 -27.98 33.68 9.83
N THR A 673 -27.02 34.48 10.28
CA THR A 673 -25.66 34.01 10.62
C THR A 673 -25.68 33.01 11.78
N LYS A 674 -26.52 33.23 12.81
CA LYS A 674 -26.69 32.28 13.91
C LYS A 674 -27.29 30.96 13.44
N VAL A 675 -28.33 31.03 12.59
CA VAL A 675 -28.94 29.86 11.95
C VAL A 675 -27.92 29.10 11.10
N ALA A 676 -27.12 29.82 10.29
CA ALA A 676 -26.04 29.26 9.51
C ALA A 676 -25.00 28.56 10.40
N GLY A 677 -24.63 29.17 11.52
CA GLY A 677 -23.72 28.57 12.51
C GLY A 677 -24.26 27.26 13.08
N GLY A 678 -25.55 27.22 13.46
CA GLY A 678 -26.19 25.98 13.93
C GLY A 678 -26.22 24.90 12.86
N TRP A 679 -26.54 25.28 11.62
CA TRP A 679 -26.49 24.39 10.45
C TRP A 679 -25.07 23.86 10.20
N GLY A 680 -24.05 24.69 10.35
CA GLY A 680 -22.67 24.25 10.14
C GLY A 680 -22.13 23.34 11.24
N PHE A 681 -22.66 23.37 12.48
CA PHE A 681 -22.40 22.32 13.47
C PHE A 681 -22.93 20.96 13.00
N MET A 682 -24.12 20.91 12.39
CA MET A 682 -24.66 19.69 11.80
C MET A 682 -23.76 19.20 10.65
N VAL A 683 -23.34 20.09 9.75
CA VAL A 683 -22.40 19.76 8.66
C VAL A 683 -21.10 19.16 9.21
N ALA A 684 -20.53 19.76 10.26
CA ALA A 684 -19.33 19.24 10.92
C ALA A 684 -19.58 17.86 11.57
N ALA A 685 -20.72 17.66 12.22
CA ALA A 685 -21.08 16.38 12.81
C ALA A 685 -21.20 15.27 11.75
N VAL A 686 -21.82 15.56 10.60
CA VAL A 686 -21.90 14.63 9.46
C VAL A 686 -20.52 14.31 8.91
N ALA A 687 -19.61 15.30 8.81
CA ALA A 687 -18.23 15.07 8.38
C ALA A 687 -17.42 14.22 9.37
N PHE A 688 -17.58 14.44 10.68
CA PHE A 688 -17.00 13.56 11.71
C PHE A 688 -17.50 12.13 11.56
N TYR A 689 -18.81 11.97 11.35
CA TYR A 689 -19.42 10.66 11.15
C TYR A 689 -18.87 9.96 9.91
N ASP A 690 -18.82 10.64 8.76
CA ASP A 690 -18.33 10.07 7.49
C ASP A 690 -16.83 9.70 7.58
N GLY A 691 -16.03 10.58 8.19
CA GLY A 691 -14.62 10.31 8.47
C GLY A 691 -14.42 9.09 9.37
N THR A 692 -15.23 8.96 10.42
CA THR A 692 -15.18 7.81 11.34
C THR A 692 -15.66 6.54 10.66
N ALA A 693 -16.74 6.60 9.89
CA ALA A 693 -17.27 5.45 9.17
C ALA A 693 -16.24 4.91 8.17
N SER A 694 -15.57 5.81 7.45
CA SER A 694 -14.50 5.49 6.51
C SER A 694 -13.27 4.90 7.21
N LEU A 695 -12.83 5.51 8.32
CA LEU A 695 -11.68 5.03 9.10
C LEU A 695 -11.97 3.66 9.73
N MET A 696 -13.12 3.49 10.36
CA MET A 696 -13.53 2.21 10.95
C MET A 696 -13.68 1.14 9.87
N LYS A 697 -14.25 1.46 8.70
CA LYS A 697 -14.31 0.50 7.60
C LYS A 697 -12.92 -0.02 7.25
N ASP A 698 -11.94 0.89 7.19
CA ASP A 698 -10.57 0.47 6.92
C ASP A 698 -10.01 -0.36 8.06
N VAL A 699 -9.98 0.15 9.28
CA VAL A 699 -9.39 -0.54 10.44
C VAL A 699 -10.03 -1.92 10.66
N TYR A 700 -11.36 -2.03 10.60
CA TYR A 700 -12.11 -3.26 10.87
C TYR A 700 -12.28 -4.16 9.64
N GLY A 701 -11.93 -3.68 8.44
CA GLY A 701 -12.09 -4.41 7.18
C GLY A 701 -13.54 -4.58 6.71
N ARG A 702 -14.53 -4.00 7.40
CA ARG A 702 -15.96 -4.08 7.05
C ARG A 702 -16.68 -2.79 7.44
N GLN A 703 -17.79 -2.49 6.77
CA GLN A 703 -18.62 -1.34 7.14
C GLN A 703 -19.24 -1.56 8.52
N ILE A 704 -18.83 -0.77 9.52
CA ILE A 704 -19.39 -0.80 10.88
C ILE A 704 -20.51 0.24 11.02
N LEU A 705 -20.22 1.49 10.66
CA LEU A 705 -21.18 2.58 10.71
C LEU A 705 -21.96 2.66 9.38
N PRO A 706 -23.29 2.79 9.39
CA PRO A 706 -24.07 2.81 8.16
C PRO A 706 -23.82 4.09 7.34
N VAL A 707 -23.54 3.92 6.05
CA VAL A 707 -23.36 5.05 5.10
C VAL A 707 -24.37 5.03 3.94
N TRP A 708 -25.11 3.93 3.78
CA TRP A 708 -26.11 3.71 2.72
C TRP A 708 -25.62 4.05 1.30
N PRO A 709 -24.95 3.10 0.61
CA PRO A 709 -24.47 3.30 -0.75
C PRO A 709 -25.61 3.65 -1.72
N LEU A 710 -25.41 4.64 -2.58
CA LEU A 710 -26.38 5.00 -3.62
C LEU A 710 -26.22 4.05 -4.83
N LYS A 711 -27.34 3.63 -5.44
CA LYS A 711 -27.31 2.66 -6.56
C LYS A 711 -26.50 3.24 -7.75
N PRO A 712 -25.56 2.48 -8.32
CA PRO A 712 -24.79 2.96 -9.46
C PRO A 712 -25.69 3.03 -10.72
N VAL A 713 -25.73 4.20 -11.36
CA VAL A 713 -26.22 4.31 -12.75
C VAL A 713 -25.16 3.65 -13.64
N ASN A 714 -25.53 2.60 -14.39
CA ASN A 714 -24.67 1.84 -15.35
C ASN A 714 -23.68 0.79 -14.82
N LYS A 715 -24.01 0.01 -13.77
CA LYS A 715 -23.19 -1.16 -13.33
C LYS A 715 -21.73 -0.85 -12.92
N VAL A 716 -21.33 0.42 -12.84
CA VAL A 716 -20.02 0.85 -12.31
C VAL A 716 -20.20 1.25 -10.85
N SER A 717 -19.81 0.38 -9.91
CA SER A 717 -19.77 0.77 -8.49
C SER A 717 -18.52 1.62 -8.23
N LEU A 718 -18.70 2.91 -7.96
CA LEU A 718 -17.68 3.69 -7.27
C LEU A 718 -17.66 3.21 -5.81
N GLY A 719 -16.48 2.91 -5.27
CA GLY A 719 -16.30 2.69 -3.84
C GLY A 719 -16.55 3.97 -3.05
N ASP A 720 -16.46 3.87 -1.73
CA ASP A 720 -16.71 5.00 -0.83
C ASP A 720 -15.89 6.22 -1.27
N PHE A 721 -16.56 7.38 -1.29
CA PHE A 721 -16.00 8.65 -1.70
C PHE A 721 -15.50 8.75 -3.17
N GLY A 722 -16.01 7.93 -4.08
CA GLY A 722 -15.72 8.09 -5.52
C GLY A 722 -14.48 7.35 -6.01
N THR A 723 -13.99 6.38 -5.23
CA THR A 723 -12.89 5.50 -5.67
C THR A 723 -13.38 4.60 -6.80
N LYS A 724 -12.78 4.67 -8.00
CA LYS A 724 -13.06 3.67 -9.04
C LYS A 724 -12.52 2.31 -8.60
N ARG A 725 -13.40 1.42 -8.13
CA ARG A 725 -13.11 -0.01 -8.13
C ARG A 725 -13.24 -0.50 -9.57
N PHE A 726 -12.11 -0.74 -10.22
CA PHE A 726 -12.11 -1.67 -11.35
C PHE A 726 -12.32 -3.05 -10.74
N VAL A 727 -13.59 -3.42 -10.57
CA VAL A 727 -13.93 -4.83 -10.51
C VAL A 727 -14.04 -5.25 -11.97
N ASP A 728 -13.13 -6.10 -12.41
CA ASP A 728 -13.33 -6.79 -13.67
C ASP A 728 -14.68 -7.54 -13.58
N PRO A 729 -15.67 -7.21 -14.42
CA PRO A 729 -16.99 -7.85 -14.38
C PRO A 729 -16.88 -9.38 -14.54
N GLU A 730 -15.85 -9.87 -15.22
CA GLU A 730 -15.57 -11.29 -15.36
C GLU A 730 -15.01 -11.90 -14.07
N ALA A 731 -14.13 -11.18 -13.36
CA ALA A 731 -13.61 -11.60 -12.05
C ALA A 731 -14.69 -11.59 -10.95
N GLN A 732 -15.66 -10.66 -11.00
CA GLN A 732 -16.78 -10.64 -10.04
C GLN A 732 -17.76 -11.78 -10.29
N LYS A 733 -18.07 -12.09 -11.55
CA LYS A 733 -18.85 -13.28 -11.92
C LYS A 733 -18.13 -14.57 -11.51
N ALA A 734 -16.83 -14.67 -11.77
CA ALA A 734 -16.00 -15.80 -11.34
C ALA A 734 -15.95 -15.96 -9.80
N SER A 735 -16.00 -14.85 -9.04
CA SER A 735 -16.01 -14.89 -7.56
C SER A 735 -17.34 -15.33 -6.94
N GLN A 736 -18.45 -15.28 -7.69
CA GLN A 736 -19.79 -15.64 -7.20
C GLN A 736 -20.16 -17.10 -7.50
N CYS A 737 -19.58 -17.71 -8.53
CA CYS A 737 -19.88 -19.08 -8.94
C CYS A 737 -18.83 -20.05 -8.40
N ARG A 738 -19.10 -20.62 -7.21
CA ARG A 738 -18.24 -21.65 -6.61
C ARG A 738 -18.57 -23.01 -7.20
N TYR A 739 -17.70 -23.53 -8.06
CA TYR A 739 -17.57 -24.98 -8.28
C TYR A 739 -16.40 -25.49 -7.42
N GLU A 740 -16.43 -26.77 -7.04
CA GLU A 740 -15.40 -27.38 -6.21
C GLU A 740 -14.35 -28.09 -7.08
N SER A 741 -13.05 -27.87 -6.84
CA SER A 741 -11.99 -28.60 -7.55
C SER A 741 -11.75 -29.95 -6.90
N CYS A 742 -11.68 -31.02 -7.69
CA CYS A 742 -11.44 -32.39 -7.21
C CYS A 742 -10.23 -33.02 -7.91
N GLY A 743 -9.43 -33.78 -7.16
CA GLY A 743 -8.27 -34.48 -7.71
C GLY A 743 -8.66 -35.65 -8.63
N VAL A 744 -7.75 -36.14 -9.47
CA VAL A 744 -8.02 -37.27 -10.39
C VAL A 744 -8.40 -38.54 -9.62
N GLU A 745 -7.74 -38.83 -8.48
CA GLU A 745 -8.09 -39.99 -7.64
C GLU A 745 -9.49 -39.81 -7.03
N GLU A 746 -9.80 -38.60 -6.56
CA GLU A 746 -11.12 -38.28 -6.01
C GLU A 746 -12.21 -38.48 -7.07
N VAL A 747 -11.99 -38.02 -8.31
CA VAL A 747 -12.93 -38.21 -9.41
C VAL A 747 -13.17 -39.70 -9.67
N SER A 748 -12.11 -40.52 -9.69
CA SER A 748 -12.23 -41.96 -9.92
C SER A 748 -13.08 -42.67 -8.85
N VAL A 749 -12.97 -42.24 -7.59
CA VAL A 749 -13.77 -42.75 -6.46
C VAL A 749 -15.21 -42.23 -6.56
N LEU A 750 -15.39 -40.93 -6.85
CA LEU A 750 -16.72 -40.32 -6.95
C LEU A 750 -17.57 -40.94 -8.07
N THR A 751 -16.95 -41.31 -9.19
CA THR A 751 -17.62 -41.94 -10.34
C THR A 751 -17.90 -43.43 -10.16
N SER A 752 -17.18 -44.10 -9.25
CA SER A 752 -17.35 -45.54 -9.00
C SER A 752 -18.27 -45.83 -7.81
N ASP A 753 -18.15 -45.07 -6.72
CA ASP A 753 -18.79 -45.39 -5.44
C ASP A 753 -19.83 -44.35 -4.98
N ALA A 754 -19.70 -43.08 -5.39
CA ALA A 754 -20.54 -41.98 -4.87
C ALA A 754 -21.67 -41.53 -5.81
N GLY A 755 -21.79 -42.11 -7.01
CA GLY A 755 -22.88 -41.81 -7.95
C GLY A 755 -22.72 -40.49 -8.73
N TYR A 756 -21.52 -39.91 -8.79
CA TYR A 756 -21.26 -38.75 -9.64
C TYR A 756 -21.13 -39.16 -11.10
N THR A 757 -21.73 -38.38 -12.01
CA THR A 757 -21.53 -38.55 -13.45
C THR A 757 -20.42 -37.61 -13.94
N LEU A 758 -19.39 -38.17 -14.55
CA LEU A 758 -18.31 -37.41 -15.17
C LEU A 758 -18.70 -36.95 -16.57
N ILE A 759 -18.80 -35.64 -16.78
CA ILE A 759 -19.00 -35.01 -18.08
C ILE A 759 -17.63 -34.69 -18.68
N ASP A 760 -17.35 -35.28 -19.84
CA ASP A 760 -16.21 -34.91 -20.67
C ASP A 760 -16.62 -33.85 -21.69
N VAL A 761 -16.07 -32.65 -21.53
CA VAL A 761 -16.43 -31.48 -22.34
C VAL A 761 -15.53 -31.26 -23.56
N ARG A 762 -14.69 -32.24 -23.89
CA ARG A 762 -13.92 -32.27 -25.13
C ARG A 762 -14.82 -32.52 -26.35
N THR A 763 -14.29 -32.30 -27.56
CA THR A 763 -15.04 -32.61 -28.79
C THR A 763 -15.34 -34.10 -28.88
N ALA A 764 -16.35 -34.49 -29.67
CA ALA A 764 -16.74 -35.89 -29.82
C ALA A 764 -15.59 -36.77 -30.33
N GLU A 765 -14.72 -36.23 -31.18
CA GLU A 765 -13.55 -36.92 -31.72
C GLU A 765 -12.47 -37.13 -30.63
N GLU A 766 -12.25 -36.12 -29.79
CA GLU A 766 -11.32 -36.21 -28.65
C GLU A 766 -11.81 -37.22 -27.59
N PHE A 767 -13.12 -37.34 -27.42
CA PHE A 767 -13.75 -38.32 -26.55
C PHE A 767 -13.64 -39.75 -27.12
N ALA A 768 -13.91 -39.92 -28.42
CA ALA A 768 -13.80 -41.21 -29.10
C ALA A 768 -12.37 -41.76 -29.09
N ALA A 769 -11.36 -40.89 -29.20
CA ALA A 769 -9.95 -41.27 -29.13
C ALA A 769 -9.52 -41.85 -27.76
N GLY A 770 -10.32 -41.64 -26.71
CA GLY A 770 -10.08 -42.20 -25.38
C GLY A 770 -10.62 -41.28 -24.28
N HIS A 771 -11.46 -41.82 -23.39
CA HIS A 771 -12.10 -41.11 -22.29
C HIS A 771 -12.11 -41.95 -21.01
N ALA A 772 -12.45 -41.34 -19.88
CA ALA A 772 -12.58 -42.05 -18.61
C ALA A 772 -13.80 -42.99 -18.63
N PRO A 773 -13.73 -44.21 -18.07
CA PRO A 773 -14.83 -45.16 -18.08
C PRO A 773 -16.12 -44.56 -17.47
N GLY A 774 -17.26 -44.73 -18.16
CA GLY A 774 -18.55 -44.23 -17.69
C GLY A 774 -18.76 -42.71 -17.85
N ALA A 775 -17.81 -41.99 -18.46
CA ALA A 775 -17.97 -40.57 -18.73
C ALA A 775 -19.03 -40.30 -19.82
N LEU A 776 -19.80 -39.22 -19.65
CA LEU A 776 -20.75 -38.71 -20.64
C LEU A 776 -20.10 -37.60 -21.46
N ASN A 777 -20.14 -37.69 -22.79
CA ASN A 777 -19.63 -36.60 -23.63
C ASN A 777 -20.71 -35.52 -23.83
N VAL A 778 -20.43 -34.31 -23.35
CA VAL A 778 -21.21 -33.10 -23.65
C VAL A 778 -20.25 -32.02 -24.12
N PRO A 779 -19.96 -31.92 -25.43
CA PRO A 779 -18.90 -31.05 -25.92
C PRO A 779 -19.15 -29.58 -25.60
N PHE A 780 -18.19 -28.94 -24.93
CA PHE A 780 -18.22 -27.48 -24.73
C PHE A 780 -17.81 -26.72 -25.99
N MET A 781 -17.04 -27.37 -26.86
CA MET A 781 -16.71 -26.89 -28.20
C MET A 781 -17.03 -27.97 -29.23
N VAL A 782 -17.47 -27.55 -30.40
CA VAL A 782 -17.73 -28.40 -31.57
C VAL A 782 -16.72 -28.12 -32.66
N GLN A 783 -16.41 -29.13 -33.46
CA GLN A 783 -15.54 -28.98 -34.63
C GLN A 783 -16.38 -28.52 -35.83
N THR A 784 -16.03 -27.38 -36.43
CA THR A 784 -16.64 -26.86 -37.67
C THR A 784 -15.60 -26.75 -38.79
N ALA A 785 -16.05 -26.43 -40.01
CA ALA A 785 -15.18 -26.24 -41.17
C ALA A 785 -14.11 -25.14 -40.97
N ASP A 786 -14.38 -24.16 -40.10
CA ASP A 786 -13.49 -23.03 -39.79
C ASP A 786 -12.64 -23.25 -38.52
N GLY A 787 -12.68 -24.45 -37.93
CA GLY A 787 -11.96 -24.81 -36.70
C GLY A 787 -12.88 -25.14 -35.53
N ARG A 788 -12.37 -25.00 -34.29
CA ARG A 788 -13.17 -25.28 -33.08
C ARG A 788 -13.98 -24.06 -32.68
N THR A 789 -15.28 -24.19 -32.55
CA THR A 789 -16.18 -23.12 -32.10
C THR A 789 -16.96 -23.54 -30.86
N HIS A 790 -17.45 -22.57 -30.10
CA HIS A 790 -18.22 -22.84 -28.87
C HIS A 790 -19.56 -23.52 -29.21
N ASN A 791 -19.94 -24.55 -28.46
CA ASN A 791 -21.22 -25.22 -28.64
C ASN A 791 -22.36 -24.33 -28.08
N PRO A 792 -23.26 -23.78 -28.92
CA PRO A 792 -24.35 -22.95 -28.43
C PRO A 792 -25.42 -23.74 -27.65
N GLU A 793 -25.48 -25.06 -27.83
CA GLU A 793 -26.46 -25.95 -27.21
C GLU A 793 -25.94 -26.61 -25.92
N PHE A 794 -24.72 -26.28 -25.48
CA PHE A 794 -24.05 -26.93 -24.35
C PHE A 794 -24.94 -27.04 -23.09
N LEU A 795 -25.50 -25.92 -22.61
CA LEU A 795 -26.37 -25.93 -21.42
C LEU A 795 -27.69 -26.65 -21.67
N ALA A 796 -28.22 -26.63 -22.89
CA ALA A 796 -29.44 -27.37 -23.22
C ALA A 796 -29.20 -28.89 -23.15
N GLN A 797 -28.04 -29.35 -23.63
CA GLN A 797 -27.61 -30.74 -23.55
C GLN A 797 -27.34 -31.19 -22.11
N VAL A 798 -26.74 -30.33 -21.27
CA VAL A 798 -26.58 -30.61 -19.83
C VAL A 798 -27.95 -30.75 -19.14
N ARG A 799 -28.91 -29.85 -19.42
CA ARG A 799 -30.27 -29.94 -18.86
C ARG A 799 -31.03 -31.18 -19.32
N GLN A 800 -30.81 -31.61 -20.56
CA GLN A 800 -31.40 -32.84 -21.08
C GLN A 800 -30.81 -34.09 -20.40
N ALA A 801 -29.50 -34.08 -20.15
CA ALA A 801 -28.82 -35.18 -19.45
C ALA A 801 -29.17 -35.23 -17.96
N PHE A 802 -29.41 -34.06 -17.33
CA PHE A 802 -29.71 -33.93 -15.91
C PHE A 802 -30.94 -33.03 -15.68
N PRO A 803 -32.18 -33.55 -15.82
CA PRO A 803 -33.40 -32.76 -15.68
C PRO A 803 -33.65 -32.26 -14.25
N ASP A 804 -33.22 -33.03 -13.24
CA ASP A 804 -33.32 -32.68 -11.82
C ASP A 804 -31.99 -32.08 -11.33
N LYS A 805 -31.99 -30.77 -11.09
CA LYS A 805 -30.78 -30.01 -10.75
C LYS A 805 -30.29 -30.25 -9.32
N GLU A 806 -31.20 -30.53 -8.39
CA GLU A 806 -30.86 -30.69 -6.96
C GLU A 806 -30.29 -32.08 -6.66
N ALA A 807 -30.72 -33.09 -7.43
CA ALA A 807 -30.21 -34.45 -7.32
C ALA A 807 -28.95 -34.72 -8.18
N ALA A 808 -28.67 -33.87 -9.16
CA ALA A 808 -27.57 -34.08 -10.10
C ALA A 808 -26.19 -33.84 -9.46
N GLN A 809 -25.41 -34.92 -9.35
CA GLN A 809 -24.02 -34.89 -8.91
C GLN A 809 -23.08 -34.95 -10.12
N VAL A 810 -22.55 -33.79 -10.51
CA VAL A 810 -21.82 -33.64 -11.78
C VAL A 810 -20.34 -33.37 -11.53
N CYS A 811 -19.47 -34.08 -12.25
CA CYS A 811 -18.05 -33.75 -12.34
C CYS A 811 -17.68 -33.40 -13.78
N VAL A 812 -16.81 -32.43 -14.01
CA VAL A 812 -16.43 -31.97 -15.35
C VAL A 812 -14.94 -32.19 -15.60
N THR A 813 -14.61 -32.72 -16.78
CA THR A 813 -13.24 -32.88 -17.27
C THR A 813 -13.08 -32.39 -18.70
N CYS A 814 -11.85 -32.02 -19.07
CA CYS A 814 -11.50 -31.76 -20.46
C CYS A 814 -10.10 -32.32 -20.79
N GLY A 815 -9.42 -31.84 -21.83
CA GLY A 815 -8.07 -32.32 -22.18
C GLY A 815 -6.98 -31.88 -21.19
N GLY A 816 -7.00 -30.61 -20.76
CA GLY A 816 -5.93 -30.02 -19.94
C GLY A 816 -6.41 -29.10 -18.81
N GLY A 817 -7.69 -29.17 -18.42
CA GLY A 817 -8.29 -28.38 -17.33
C GLY A 817 -9.01 -27.11 -17.78
N THR A 818 -8.45 -26.30 -18.68
CA THR A 818 -8.97 -24.95 -18.99
C THR A 818 -10.42 -24.95 -19.49
N ARG A 819 -10.77 -25.83 -20.44
CA ARG A 819 -12.16 -25.96 -20.93
C ARG A 819 -13.11 -26.50 -19.86
N GLY A 820 -12.59 -27.35 -18.96
CA GLY A 820 -13.38 -27.94 -17.87
C GLY A 820 -13.76 -26.90 -16.83
N THR A 821 -12.84 -25.99 -16.50
CA THR A 821 -13.11 -24.82 -15.66
C THR A 821 -14.21 -23.94 -16.25
N SER A 822 -14.11 -23.56 -17.53
CA SER A 822 -15.12 -22.71 -18.17
C SER A 822 -16.50 -23.38 -18.23
N ALA A 823 -16.55 -24.67 -18.54
CA ALA A 823 -17.77 -25.45 -18.56
C ALA A 823 -18.39 -25.61 -17.16
N ALA A 824 -17.57 -25.89 -16.14
CA ALA A 824 -18.02 -26.02 -14.75
C ALA A 824 -18.61 -24.70 -14.23
N THR A 825 -18.03 -23.55 -14.57
CA THR A 825 -18.60 -22.24 -14.22
C THR A 825 -20.00 -22.06 -14.79
N LEU A 826 -20.21 -22.38 -16.08
CA LEU A 826 -21.52 -22.24 -16.72
C LEU A 826 -22.57 -23.22 -16.18
N ILE A 827 -22.16 -24.44 -15.85
CA ILE A 827 -23.02 -25.45 -15.21
C ILE A 827 -23.41 -25.00 -13.80
N ALA A 828 -22.46 -24.45 -13.02
CA ALA A 828 -22.73 -23.89 -11.70
C ALA A 828 -23.66 -22.66 -11.77
N GLU A 829 -23.47 -21.79 -12.76
CA GLU A 829 -24.36 -20.64 -13.03
C GLU A 829 -25.80 -21.08 -13.36
N ASP A 830 -25.95 -22.25 -13.98
CA ASP A 830 -27.27 -22.83 -14.26
C ASP A 830 -27.90 -23.53 -13.04
N GLY A 831 -27.21 -23.57 -11.89
CA GLY A 831 -27.75 -24.04 -10.62
C GLY A 831 -27.45 -25.51 -10.27
N TYR A 832 -26.51 -26.15 -10.96
CA TYR A 832 -26.07 -27.52 -10.65
C TYR A 832 -24.95 -27.54 -9.61
N ALA A 833 -24.92 -28.56 -8.76
CA ALA A 833 -23.76 -28.88 -7.93
C ALA A 833 -22.69 -29.56 -8.80
N VAL A 834 -21.61 -28.84 -9.10
CA VAL A 834 -20.58 -29.31 -10.04
C VAL A 834 -19.18 -29.28 -9.44
N LYS A 835 -18.44 -30.37 -9.67
CA LYS A 835 -17.01 -30.47 -9.40
C LYS A 835 -16.21 -30.38 -10.70
N CYS A 836 -14.97 -29.88 -10.65
CA CYS A 836 -14.08 -29.80 -11.82
C CYS A 836 -12.78 -30.57 -11.55
N MET A 837 -12.34 -31.39 -12.50
CA MET A 837 -11.05 -32.10 -12.45
C MET A 837 -9.94 -31.26 -13.12
N PRO A 838 -9.07 -30.58 -12.34
CA PRO A 838 -7.96 -29.83 -12.90
C PRO A 838 -6.93 -30.78 -13.55
N GLY A 839 -6.31 -30.35 -14.64
CA GLY A 839 -5.38 -31.18 -15.43
C GLY A 839 -6.06 -32.14 -16.42
N GLY A 840 -7.37 -32.39 -16.28
CA GLY A 840 -8.18 -33.12 -17.24
C GLY A 840 -7.69 -34.53 -17.58
N MET A 841 -7.98 -35.00 -18.78
CA MET A 841 -7.60 -36.32 -19.27
C MET A 841 -6.09 -36.51 -19.42
N LYS A 842 -5.30 -35.43 -19.56
CA LYS A 842 -3.83 -35.53 -19.50
C LYS A 842 -3.37 -35.99 -18.12
N ALA A 843 -3.93 -35.43 -17.05
CA ALA A 843 -3.63 -35.86 -15.68
C ALA A 843 -4.16 -37.27 -15.40
N TRP A 844 -5.32 -37.63 -15.96
CA TRP A 844 -5.87 -39.00 -15.89
C TRP A 844 -4.90 -40.03 -16.50
N SER A 845 -4.44 -39.80 -17.72
CA SER A 845 -3.50 -40.69 -18.40
C SER A 845 -2.11 -40.71 -17.75
N ALA A 846 -1.62 -39.57 -17.26
CA ALA A 846 -0.32 -39.49 -16.58
C ALA A 846 -0.25 -40.35 -15.31
N ARG A 847 -1.40 -40.64 -14.68
CA ARG A 847 -1.52 -41.50 -13.51
C ARG A 847 -1.79 -42.97 -13.84
N GLY A 848 -1.78 -43.35 -15.12
CA GLY A 848 -1.97 -44.73 -15.56
C GLY A 848 -3.38 -45.28 -15.32
N LEU A 849 -4.37 -44.40 -15.14
CA LEU A 849 -5.76 -44.81 -14.96
C LEU A 849 -6.37 -45.31 -16.28
N PRO A 850 -7.29 -46.30 -16.23
CA PRO A 850 -7.86 -46.91 -17.43
C PRO A 850 -8.63 -45.90 -18.26
N THR A 851 -8.59 -46.05 -19.59
CA THR A 851 -9.40 -45.30 -20.54
C THR A 851 -10.23 -46.26 -21.39
N THR A 852 -11.39 -45.79 -21.81
CA THR A 852 -12.28 -46.47 -22.75
C THR A 852 -12.23 -45.74 -24.09
N GLN A 853 -12.20 -46.48 -25.19
CA GLN A 853 -12.40 -45.94 -26.54
C GLN A 853 -13.87 -46.15 -26.92
N ALA A 854 -14.47 -45.14 -27.56
CA ALA A 854 -15.90 -45.17 -27.92
C ALA A 854 -16.18 -46.09 -29.11
#